data_AF-A0A841YII4-F1
#
_entry.id   AF-A0A841YII4-F1
#
_cell.length_a   1.000
_cell.length_b   1.000
_cell.length_c   1.000
_cell.angle_alpha   90.00
_cell.angle_beta   90.00
_cell.angle_gamma   90.00
#
_symmetry.space_group_name_H-M   'P 1'
#
loop_
_entity.id
_entity.type
_entity.pdbx_description
1 polymer ?
#
loop_
_entity_poly.entity_id
_entity_poly.type
_entity_poly.pdbx_seq_one_letter_code
_entity_poly.pdbx_strand_id
1 'polypeptide(L)'
;MDYTEMLDTLLTPDKSYTFIGDIHECKDHLIALLKKYQFEFDDEENIIKKPEHDFILLGDFIDKGKNTGEIIEFLYKNKEHFRFVLGNHENFVYKYMENQIQGVDETLLRNYFDSIAIFSLDKGLYDKFAELVALSQPFYRVIGQVQPSFYATHAPCEKKYLGKFDDESKRQMRNFRLIREENVEKQLAFLEKEGNNLHPYHFFGHIAAESAFRVKNNIHLDTGCVHGGALTGATLNRRLSYLSVSGTKMIDETLPTLFKRKKQVAEADLVPADLKRLTYVAEQKINFISGTIAPAESDVEKNELESLDRALDYFKNKECYEITIQPKYMGSRCNIYLHKQIENSYAVSRNGFKIRDERLQDLFATLKERFHDIFVKNDLTWLILDGELMPWHELGKGLIEEKYIPMSIAQHTEIDQLNHASYDKAFQLAVQKMDSTDFENDQVKMSKKDLLKKYGSQDYQNFKNILGLKYSYVETEKLKKAANKFDEQINLYGNPEEVTFKAFAILKMVQNNGVERKWEGTTSAMYRLVSEDDFISLDLRQEDAVKRAKAYFKTITFDQKMEGIVIKPEKVTKGIAPAMKVRNEDYLHLIYGYDYHFNSKYEKLVRNKKIKQKLRTSIAEYEYGEEMLNIPLAEISPYNESYKEAVMNLLFEKTKETEIDPRL
;
A
#
# COMPACT_ATOMS: atom_id res chain seq x y z
N MET A 1 16.38 -28.29 -40.78
CA MET A 1 16.29 -26.93 -40.21
C MET A 1 16.42 -25.99 -41.39
N ASP A 2 15.36 -25.25 -41.70
CA ASP A 2 15.36 -24.34 -42.85
C ASP A 2 16.23 -23.12 -42.50
N TYR A 3 17.28 -22.88 -43.28
CA TYR A 3 18.20 -21.76 -43.05
C TYR A 3 17.47 -20.41 -43.14
N THR A 4 16.38 -20.38 -43.90
CA THR A 4 15.50 -19.23 -44.09
C THR A 4 14.80 -18.84 -42.78
N GLU A 5 14.23 -19.82 -42.06
CA GLU A 5 13.57 -19.60 -40.76
C GLU A 5 14.54 -19.01 -39.71
N MET A 6 15.82 -19.39 -39.77
CA MET A 6 16.83 -18.83 -38.87
C MET A 6 17.17 -17.37 -39.16
N LEU A 7 17.14 -16.97 -40.43
CA LEU A 7 17.46 -15.60 -40.85
C LEU A 7 16.31 -14.64 -40.52
N ASP A 8 15.06 -15.09 -40.66
CA ASP A 8 13.87 -14.25 -40.43
C ASP A 8 13.71 -13.83 -38.95
N THR A 9 14.24 -14.63 -38.02
CA THR A 9 14.27 -14.30 -36.58
C THR A 9 15.42 -13.38 -36.18
N LEU A 10 16.43 -13.18 -37.05
CA LEU A 10 17.63 -12.40 -36.74
C LEU A 10 17.48 -10.95 -37.25
N LEU A 11 17.46 -10.01 -36.31
CA LEU A 11 17.29 -8.59 -36.59
C LEU A 11 18.65 -7.85 -36.60
N THR A 12 18.67 -6.70 -37.28
CA THR A 12 19.88 -5.89 -37.48
C THR A 12 20.35 -5.20 -36.18
N PRO A 13 21.64 -5.23 -35.83
CA PRO A 13 22.12 -4.64 -34.58
C PRO A 13 22.20 -3.11 -34.55
N ASP A 14 22.06 -2.42 -35.69
CA ASP A 14 22.32 -0.98 -35.81
C ASP A 14 21.07 -0.10 -35.61
N LYS A 15 19.91 -0.71 -35.36
CA LYS A 15 18.63 -0.01 -35.18
C LYS A 15 18.10 -0.18 -33.76
N SER A 16 17.37 0.81 -33.26
CA SER A 16 16.64 0.69 -31.99
C SER A 16 15.37 -0.14 -32.17
N TYR A 17 14.95 -0.82 -31.11
CA TYR A 17 13.76 -1.67 -31.09
C TYR A 17 12.84 -1.29 -29.94
N THR A 18 11.54 -1.24 -30.22
CA THR A 18 10.47 -1.06 -29.23
C THR A 18 9.62 -2.33 -29.18
N PHE A 19 9.44 -2.85 -27.97
CA PHE A 19 8.64 -4.05 -27.69
C PHE A 19 7.34 -3.61 -27.06
N ILE A 20 6.21 -4.12 -27.55
CA ILE A 20 4.87 -3.85 -27.00
C ILE A 20 4.35 -5.17 -26.42
N GLY A 21 3.86 -5.13 -25.17
CA GLY A 21 3.26 -6.28 -24.51
C GLY A 21 1.90 -6.68 -25.09
N ASP A 22 1.21 -7.58 -24.40
CA ASP A 22 -0.03 -8.21 -24.87
C ASP A 22 -1.17 -7.18 -25.02
N ILE A 23 -1.82 -7.21 -26.18
CA ILE A 23 -2.81 -6.18 -26.58
C ILE A 23 -4.24 -6.63 -26.26
N HIS A 24 -4.57 -7.91 -26.47
CA HIS A 24 -5.91 -8.47 -26.24
C HIS A 24 -7.04 -7.57 -26.77
N GLU A 25 -6.94 -7.20 -28.06
CA GLU A 25 -7.97 -6.42 -28.78
C GLU A 25 -8.18 -4.97 -28.30
N CYS A 26 -7.33 -4.44 -27.41
CA CYS A 26 -7.36 -3.04 -26.97
C CYS A 26 -6.74 -2.09 -28.02
N LYS A 27 -7.42 -1.95 -29.17
CA LYS A 27 -7.01 -1.09 -30.31
C LYS A 27 -6.74 0.36 -29.91
N ASP A 28 -7.64 0.97 -29.14
CA ASP A 28 -7.54 2.38 -28.75
C ASP A 28 -6.28 2.66 -27.92
N HIS A 29 -5.92 1.71 -27.04
CA HIS A 29 -4.72 1.79 -26.22
C HIS A 29 -3.46 1.62 -27.05
N LEU A 30 -3.49 0.73 -28.05
CA LEU A 30 -2.40 0.59 -29.01
C LEU A 30 -2.18 1.90 -29.79
N ILE A 31 -3.23 2.49 -30.36
CA ILE A 31 -3.15 3.76 -31.09
C ILE A 31 -2.63 4.88 -30.17
N ALA A 32 -3.15 4.97 -28.94
CA ALA A 32 -2.70 5.97 -27.96
C ALA A 32 -1.23 5.79 -27.58
N LEU A 33 -0.74 4.55 -27.45
CA LEU A 33 0.65 4.25 -27.18
C LEU A 33 1.53 4.63 -28.38
N LEU A 34 1.12 4.29 -29.60
CA LEU A 34 1.82 4.66 -30.83
C LEU A 34 1.90 6.18 -31.01
N LYS A 35 0.83 6.93 -30.67
CA LYS A 35 0.87 8.40 -30.65
C LYS A 35 1.92 8.94 -29.67
N LYS A 36 2.10 8.32 -28.50
CA LYS A 36 3.21 8.69 -27.56
C LYS A 36 4.59 8.40 -28.15
N TYR A 37 4.70 7.38 -29.00
CA TYR A 37 5.91 7.10 -29.80
C TYR A 37 6.03 7.96 -31.06
N GLN A 38 5.19 9.00 -31.22
CA GLN A 38 5.25 9.96 -32.34
C GLN A 38 4.81 9.37 -33.70
N PHE A 39 3.90 8.39 -33.70
CA PHE A 39 3.20 7.99 -34.92
C PHE A 39 2.16 9.04 -35.32
N GLU A 40 2.04 9.28 -36.63
CA GLU A 40 0.98 10.10 -37.23
C GLU A 40 0.06 9.19 -38.05
N PHE A 41 -1.25 9.38 -37.92
CA PHE A 41 -2.29 8.58 -38.55
C PHE A 41 -3.17 9.45 -39.45
N ASP A 42 -3.69 8.90 -40.55
CA ASP A 42 -4.72 9.55 -41.37
C ASP A 42 -6.14 9.36 -40.79
N ASP A 43 -7.15 9.90 -41.49
CA ASP A 43 -8.57 9.79 -41.11
C ASP A 43 -9.10 8.34 -41.17
N GLU A 44 -8.37 7.42 -41.81
CA GLU A 44 -8.69 5.99 -41.94
C GLU A 44 -7.83 5.08 -41.03
N GLU A 45 -7.10 5.69 -40.08
CA GLU A 45 -6.19 5.04 -39.13
C GLU A 45 -4.96 4.35 -39.78
N ASN A 46 -4.57 4.75 -40.99
CA ASN A 46 -3.32 4.31 -41.61
C ASN A 46 -2.14 5.13 -41.07
N ILE A 47 -0.99 4.48 -40.87
CA ILE A 47 0.23 5.14 -40.39
C ILE A 47 0.86 5.95 -41.54
N ILE A 48 0.81 7.27 -41.45
CA ILE A 48 1.45 8.19 -42.42
C ILE A 48 2.94 8.32 -42.11
N LYS A 49 3.29 8.33 -40.82
CA LYS A 49 4.65 8.59 -40.36
C LYS A 49 4.98 7.71 -39.16
N LYS A 50 6.14 7.08 -39.23
CA LYS A 50 6.72 6.21 -38.21
C LYS A 50 8.10 6.76 -37.78
N PRO A 51 8.45 6.69 -36.48
CA PRO A 51 9.81 6.97 -36.02
C PRO A 51 10.82 5.94 -36.57
N GLU A 52 12.12 6.30 -36.64
CA GLU A 52 13.17 5.47 -37.28
C GLU A 52 13.44 4.10 -36.65
N HIS A 53 12.80 3.75 -35.53
CA HIS A 53 13.00 2.49 -34.82
C HIS A 53 11.89 1.48 -35.11
N ASP A 54 12.21 0.19 -34.91
CA ASP A 54 11.32 -0.91 -35.26
C ASP A 54 10.46 -1.37 -34.07
N PHE A 55 9.24 -1.83 -34.36
CA PHE A 55 8.27 -2.22 -33.35
C PHE A 55 8.00 -3.73 -33.42
N ILE A 56 8.04 -4.37 -32.26
CA ILE A 56 7.81 -5.81 -32.09
C ILE A 56 6.63 -5.99 -31.13
N LEU A 57 5.56 -6.62 -31.61
CA LEU A 57 4.43 -7.02 -30.78
C LEU A 57 4.73 -8.40 -30.19
N LEU A 58 4.65 -8.54 -28.87
CA LEU A 58 5.05 -9.77 -28.18
C LEU A 58 4.01 -10.90 -28.24
N GLY A 59 2.91 -10.74 -29.00
CA GLY A 59 1.86 -11.75 -29.17
C GLY A 59 0.58 -11.40 -28.43
N ASP A 60 -0.40 -12.29 -28.49
CA ASP A 60 -1.72 -12.15 -27.84
C ASP A 60 -2.39 -10.80 -28.17
N PHE A 61 -2.57 -10.55 -29.46
CA PHE A 61 -3.32 -9.40 -29.96
C PHE A 61 -4.81 -9.69 -30.15
N ILE A 62 -5.23 -10.96 -30.12
CA ILE A 62 -6.64 -11.39 -30.15
C ILE A 62 -7.15 -11.90 -28.78
N ASP A 63 -8.46 -12.10 -28.70
CA ASP A 63 -9.27 -12.60 -27.58
C ASP A 63 -9.30 -11.70 -26.34
N LYS A 64 -10.31 -11.92 -25.48
CA LYS A 64 -10.61 -11.23 -24.19
C LYS A 64 -11.18 -9.81 -24.30
N GLY A 65 -10.80 -9.02 -25.30
CA GLY A 65 -11.23 -7.60 -25.44
C GLY A 65 -12.55 -7.36 -26.19
N LYS A 66 -13.13 -8.41 -26.80
CA LYS A 66 -14.37 -8.40 -27.60
C LYS A 66 -14.34 -7.46 -28.82
N ASN A 67 -13.17 -7.14 -29.36
CA ASN A 67 -13.00 -6.27 -30.53
C ASN A 67 -12.08 -6.86 -31.60
N THR A 68 -12.16 -8.18 -31.83
CA THR A 68 -11.33 -8.96 -32.76
C THR A 68 -11.30 -8.38 -34.18
N GLY A 69 -12.44 -7.91 -34.69
CA GLY A 69 -12.56 -7.39 -36.06
C GLY A 69 -11.69 -6.15 -36.28
N GLU A 70 -11.88 -5.12 -35.47
CA GLU A 70 -11.19 -3.85 -35.67
C GLU A 70 -9.67 -3.94 -35.46
N ILE A 71 -9.21 -4.73 -34.47
CA ILE A 71 -7.77 -4.88 -34.22
C ILE A 71 -7.08 -5.58 -35.39
N ILE A 72 -7.70 -6.61 -35.99
CA ILE A 72 -7.12 -7.34 -37.12
C ILE A 72 -7.10 -6.47 -38.36
N GLU A 73 -8.15 -5.70 -38.61
CA GLU A 73 -8.14 -4.76 -39.73
C GLU A 73 -7.06 -3.69 -39.57
N PHE A 74 -6.91 -3.14 -38.38
CA PHE A 74 -5.86 -2.17 -38.07
C PHE A 74 -4.46 -2.76 -38.27
N LEU A 75 -4.19 -3.95 -37.72
CA LEU A 75 -2.89 -4.62 -37.84
C LEU A 75 -2.60 -5.05 -39.28
N TYR A 76 -3.60 -5.51 -40.02
CA TYR A 76 -3.46 -5.93 -41.41
C TYR A 76 -3.14 -4.76 -42.33
N LYS A 77 -3.85 -3.63 -42.18
CA LYS A 77 -3.58 -2.39 -42.95
C LYS A 77 -2.15 -1.87 -42.69
N ASN A 78 -1.69 -1.98 -41.45
CA ASN A 78 -0.42 -1.42 -41.00
C ASN A 78 0.70 -2.46 -40.82
N LYS A 79 0.55 -3.66 -41.40
CA LYS A 79 1.43 -4.83 -41.14
C LYS A 79 2.91 -4.58 -41.42
N GLU A 80 3.22 -3.71 -42.38
CA GLU A 80 4.60 -3.37 -42.76
C GLU A 80 5.37 -2.62 -41.66
N HIS A 81 4.66 -2.01 -40.71
CA HIS A 81 5.26 -1.21 -39.64
C HIS A 81 5.65 -2.02 -38.40
N PHE A 82 5.13 -3.25 -38.27
CA PHE A 82 5.25 -4.11 -37.10
C PHE A 82 5.94 -5.43 -37.44
N ARG A 83 6.57 -6.01 -36.42
CA ARG A 83 6.98 -7.42 -36.41
C ARG A 83 6.18 -8.15 -35.34
N PHE A 84 5.79 -9.38 -35.64
CA PHE A 84 4.83 -10.13 -34.81
C PHE A 84 5.52 -11.34 -34.18
N VAL A 85 5.48 -11.45 -32.87
CA VAL A 85 5.80 -12.69 -32.16
C VAL A 85 4.51 -13.51 -32.05
N LEU A 86 4.59 -14.79 -32.35
CA LEU A 86 3.42 -15.68 -32.32
C LEU A 86 3.00 -15.97 -30.87
N GLY A 87 1.86 -15.43 -30.44
CA GLY A 87 1.28 -15.66 -29.12
C GLY A 87 0.52 -16.98 -29.02
N ASN A 88 0.14 -17.35 -27.79
CA ASN A 88 -0.57 -18.62 -27.57
C ASN A 88 -1.98 -18.58 -28.11
N HIS A 89 -2.64 -17.42 -28.08
CA HIS A 89 -3.98 -17.25 -28.63
C HIS A 89 -3.98 -17.40 -30.15
N GLU A 90 -3.10 -16.68 -30.85
CA GLU A 90 -3.01 -16.74 -32.31
C GLU A 90 -2.72 -18.16 -32.81
N ASN A 91 -1.73 -18.83 -32.20
CA ASN A 91 -1.36 -20.20 -32.57
C ASN A 91 -2.50 -21.20 -32.31
N PHE A 92 -3.26 -21.04 -31.23
CA PHE A 92 -4.37 -21.95 -30.93
C PHE A 92 -5.51 -21.78 -31.93
N VAL A 93 -5.94 -20.55 -32.18
CA VAL A 93 -7.05 -20.24 -33.08
C VAL A 93 -6.74 -20.64 -34.52
N TYR A 94 -5.53 -20.34 -35.01
CA TYR A 94 -5.10 -20.76 -36.35
C TYR A 94 -5.13 -22.29 -36.52
N LYS A 95 -4.53 -23.03 -35.58
CA LYS A 95 -4.51 -24.50 -35.65
C LYS A 95 -5.89 -25.14 -35.53
N TYR A 96 -6.79 -24.53 -34.76
CA TYR A 96 -8.17 -24.98 -34.64
C TYR A 96 -8.93 -24.80 -35.98
N MET A 97 -8.80 -23.63 -36.61
CA MET A 97 -9.44 -23.33 -37.90
C MET A 97 -8.90 -24.19 -39.06
N GLU A 98 -7.61 -24.52 -39.04
CA GLU A 98 -6.98 -25.45 -39.99
C GLU A 98 -7.27 -26.95 -39.72
N ASN A 99 -8.17 -27.26 -38.78
CA ASN A 99 -8.53 -28.63 -38.35
C ASN A 99 -7.35 -29.47 -37.83
N GLN A 100 -6.28 -28.83 -37.34
CA GLN A 100 -5.11 -29.51 -36.78
C GLN A 100 -5.29 -29.92 -35.31
N ILE A 101 -6.34 -29.40 -34.66
CA ILE A 101 -6.71 -29.72 -33.28
C ILE A 101 -8.18 -30.15 -33.29
N GLN A 102 -8.47 -31.36 -32.81
CA GLN A 102 -9.83 -31.92 -32.73
C GLN A 102 -10.13 -32.36 -31.29
N GLY A 103 -11.41 -32.26 -30.87
CA GLY A 103 -11.86 -32.73 -29.56
C GLY A 103 -11.62 -31.75 -28.39
N VAL A 104 -11.59 -30.45 -28.65
CA VAL A 104 -11.51 -29.42 -27.58
C VAL A 104 -12.88 -29.24 -26.94
N ASP A 105 -12.91 -29.09 -25.62
CA ASP A 105 -14.13 -28.80 -24.85
C ASP A 105 -14.80 -27.49 -25.31
N GLU A 106 -16.09 -27.57 -25.68
CA GLU A 106 -16.90 -26.43 -26.14
C GLU A 106 -16.98 -25.31 -25.09
N THR A 107 -16.89 -25.62 -23.80
CA THR A 107 -16.91 -24.62 -22.73
C THR A 107 -15.62 -23.82 -22.64
N LEU A 108 -14.47 -24.44 -22.95
CA LEU A 108 -13.17 -23.77 -22.95
C LEU A 108 -13.03 -22.84 -24.17
N LEU A 109 -13.55 -23.25 -25.32
CA LEU A 109 -13.63 -22.43 -26.53
C LEU A 109 -14.43 -21.14 -26.29
N ARG A 110 -15.61 -21.25 -25.65
CA ARG A 110 -16.48 -20.09 -25.38
C ARG A 110 -15.97 -19.13 -24.30
N ASN A 111 -15.07 -19.57 -23.42
CA ASN A 111 -14.60 -18.75 -22.29
C ASN A 111 -13.28 -18.04 -22.55
N TYR A 112 -12.45 -18.54 -23.49
CA TYR A 112 -11.10 -18.03 -23.70
C TYR A 112 -10.79 -17.65 -25.16
N PHE A 113 -11.59 -18.06 -26.13
CA PHE A 113 -11.32 -17.89 -27.57
C PHE A 113 -12.55 -17.36 -28.32
N ASP A 114 -12.94 -16.12 -28.02
CA ASP A 114 -14.09 -15.45 -28.61
C ASP A 114 -13.93 -15.24 -30.14
N SER A 115 -12.69 -15.13 -30.61
CA SER A 115 -12.35 -14.88 -32.02
C SER A 115 -12.79 -16.00 -32.98
N ILE A 116 -12.86 -17.26 -32.52
CA ILE A 116 -13.22 -18.42 -33.37
C ILE A 116 -14.64 -18.28 -33.93
N ALA A 117 -15.57 -17.78 -33.13
CA ALA A 117 -16.95 -17.55 -33.56
C ALA A 117 -17.04 -16.47 -34.64
N ILE A 118 -16.22 -15.41 -34.52
CA ILE A 118 -16.19 -14.29 -35.46
C ILE A 118 -15.57 -14.75 -36.79
N PHE A 119 -14.46 -15.47 -36.77
CA PHE A 119 -13.81 -16.00 -37.98
C PHE A 119 -14.66 -17.03 -38.72
N SER A 120 -15.52 -17.76 -38.01
CA SER A 120 -16.47 -18.69 -38.63
C SER A 120 -17.58 -17.97 -39.40
N LEU A 121 -17.88 -16.71 -39.05
CA LEU A 121 -18.91 -15.89 -39.68
C LEU A 121 -18.33 -15.03 -40.83
N ASP A 122 -17.11 -14.53 -40.68
CA ASP A 122 -16.41 -13.73 -41.70
C ASP A 122 -15.09 -14.38 -42.12
N LYS A 123 -15.15 -15.09 -43.25
CA LYS A 123 -13.99 -15.74 -43.84
C LYS A 123 -12.93 -14.75 -44.36
N GLY A 124 -13.35 -13.56 -44.80
CA GLY A 124 -12.41 -12.53 -45.28
C GLY A 124 -11.56 -11.96 -44.15
N LEU A 125 -12.13 -11.83 -42.95
CA LEU A 125 -11.38 -11.45 -41.75
C LEU A 125 -10.42 -12.56 -41.31
N TYR A 126 -10.81 -13.84 -41.41
CA TYR A 126 -9.92 -14.97 -41.14
C TYR A 126 -8.72 -15.00 -42.09
N ASP A 127 -8.92 -14.77 -43.39
CA ASP A 127 -7.82 -14.77 -44.36
C ASP A 127 -6.78 -13.69 -44.03
N LYS A 128 -7.22 -12.49 -43.60
CA LYS A 128 -6.33 -11.43 -43.09
C LYS A 128 -5.57 -11.88 -41.83
N PHE A 129 -6.25 -12.53 -40.90
CA PHE A 129 -5.64 -13.08 -39.69
C PHE A 129 -4.60 -14.17 -39.99
N ALA A 130 -4.92 -15.11 -40.88
CA ALA A 130 -4.03 -16.17 -41.31
C ALA A 130 -2.73 -15.59 -41.93
N GLU A 131 -2.83 -14.49 -42.67
CA GLU A 131 -1.66 -13.79 -43.19
C GLU A 131 -0.80 -13.18 -42.07
N LEU A 132 -1.41 -12.54 -41.07
CA LEU A 132 -0.68 -12.02 -39.90
C LEU A 132 0.01 -13.14 -39.10
N VAL A 133 -0.65 -14.29 -38.96
CA VAL A 133 -0.06 -15.48 -38.33
C VAL A 133 1.11 -16.02 -39.15
N ALA A 134 0.99 -16.04 -40.48
CA ALA A 134 2.06 -16.47 -41.38
C ALA A 134 3.29 -15.54 -41.33
N LEU A 135 3.09 -14.23 -41.06
CA LEU A 135 4.16 -13.26 -40.85
C LEU A 135 4.80 -13.37 -39.45
N SER A 136 4.12 -14.03 -38.50
CA SER A 136 4.57 -14.11 -37.11
C SER A 136 5.71 -15.11 -36.93
N GLN A 137 6.69 -14.73 -36.12
CA GLN A 137 7.85 -15.56 -35.79
C GLN A 137 7.76 -16.10 -34.35
N PRO A 138 8.36 -17.27 -34.05
CA PRO A 138 8.34 -17.82 -32.69
C PRO A 138 9.10 -16.95 -31.68
N PHE A 139 10.12 -16.23 -32.15
CA PHE A 139 10.86 -15.24 -31.38
C PHE A 139 11.66 -14.34 -32.34
N TYR A 140 12.14 -13.20 -31.84
CA TYR A 140 13.17 -12.40 -32.51
C TYR A 140 14.43 -12.28 -31.66
N ARG A 141 15.57 -12.11 -32.31
CA ARG A 141 16.85 -11.87 -31.62
C ARG A 141 17.71 -10.83 -32.32
N VAL A 142 18.52 -10.14 -31.52
CA VAL A 142 19.65 -9.34 -32.00
C VAL A 142 20.91 -9.81 -31.31
N ILE A 143 21.96 -10.04 -32.10
CA ILE A 143 23.33 -10.24 -31.62
C ILE A 143 24.03 -8.89 -31.74
N GLY A 144 24.07 -8.18 -30.62
CA GLY A 144 24.46 -6.77 -30.57
C GLY A 144 25.97 -6.56 -30.57
N GLN A 145 26.44 -5.64 -31.41
CA GLN A 145 27.80 -5.05 -31.35
C GLN A 145 27.77 -3.59 -30.85
N VAL A 146 26.76 -2.81 -31.26
CA VAL A 146 26.57 -1.39 -30.87
C VAL A 146 25.50 -1.23 -29.78
N GLN A 147 24.44 -2.04 -29.82
CA GLN A 147 23.39 -2.10 -28.81
C GLN A 147 23.43 -3.43 -28.05
N PRO A 148 22.78 -3.55 -26.87
CA PRO A 148 22.72 -4.81 -26.14
C PRO A 148 22.03 -5.91 -26.96
N SER A 149 22.54 -7.14 -26.86
CA SER A 149 21.86 -8.31 -27.43
C SER A 149 20.51 -8.54 -26.72
N PHE A 150 19.51 -9.04 -27.45
CA PHE A 150 18.22 -9.40 -26.86
C PHE A 150 17.56 -10.59 -27.54
N TYR A 151 16.59 -11.18 -26.82
CA TYR A 151 15.57 -12.10 -27.28
C TYR A 151 14.19 -11.50 -26.97
N ALA A 152 13.25 -11.62 -27.91
CA ALA A 152 11.85 -11.28 -27.72
C ALA A 152 11.00 -12.52 -27.97
N THR A 153 10.28 -12.94 -26.95
CA THR A 153 9.41 -14.12 -26.92
C THR A 153 8.03 -13.70 -26.42
N HIS A 154 7.04 -14.58 -26.55
CA HIS A 154 5.72 -14.29 -26.02
C HIS A 154 5.65 -14.57 -24.51
N ALA A 155 6.13 -15.74 -24.07
CA ALA A 155 6.07 -16.17 -22.68
C ALA A 155 7.48 -16.26 -22.02
N PRO A 156 7.57 -16.11 -20.68
CA PRO A 156 8.82 -16.34 -19.99
C PRO A 156 9.20 -17.83 -20.01
N CYS A 157 10.48 -18.12 -20.27
CA CYS A 157 10.99 -19.48 -20.33
C CYS A 157 12.42 -19.59 -19.78
N GLU A 158 12.82 -20.81 -19.42
CA GLU A 158 14.20 -21.11 -18.98
C GLU A 158 15.21 -20.84 -20.10
N LYS A 159 16.43 -20.44 -19.72
CA LYS A 159 17.47 -20.09 -20.71
C LYS A 159 17.79 -21.19 -21.70
N LYS A 160 17.62 -22.46 -21.30
CA LYS A 160 17.91 -23.62 -22.14
C LYS A 160 17.02 -23.66 -23.40
N TYR A 161 15.91 -22.92 -23.45
CA TYR A 161 14.99 -22.87 -24.59
C TYR A 161 15.16 -21.64 -25.48
N LEU A 162 15.80 -20.56 -24.98
CA LEU A 162 15.91 -19.30 -25.71
C LEU A 162 16.70 -19.44 -27.02
N GLY A 163 16.11 -18.97 -28.11
CA GLY A 163 16.76 -18.90 -29.43
C GLY A 163 16.88 -20.24 -30.17
N LYS A 164 16.18 -21.28 -29.70
CA LYS A 164 16.19 -22.63 -30.30
C LYS A 164 14.95 -22.89 -31.15
N PHE A 165 15.12 -23.70 -32.20
CA PHE A 165 14.10 -23.98 -33.21
C PHE A 165 13.43 -25.36 -33.06
N ASP A 166 13.78 -26.15 -32.06
CA ASP A 166 13.05 -27.38 -31.77
C ASP A 166 11.64 -27.09 -31.24
N ASP A 167 10.71 -28.02 -31.50
CA ASP A 167 9.29 -27.84 -31.18
C ASP A 167 9.03 -27.62 -29.68
N GLU A 168 9.84 -28.24 -28.82
CA GLU A 168 9.75 -28.05 -27.37
C GLU A 168 10.11 -26.60 -27.00
N SER A 169 11.25 -26.10 -27.47
CA SER A 169 11.69 -24.73 -27.23
C SER A 169 10.71 -23.69 -27.77
N LYS A 170 10.22 -23.88 -29.01
CA LYS A 170 9.19 -23.00 -29.61
C LYS A 170 7.91 -22.98 -28.77
N ARG A 171 7.53 -24.12 -28.19
CA ARG A 171 6.35 -24.21 -27.30
C ARG A 171 6.60 -23.51 -25.98
N GLN A 172 7.77 -23.66 -25.37
CA GLN A 172 8.10 -23.02 -24.08
C GLN A 172 8.27 -21.50 -24.18
N MET A 173 8.74 -20.98 -25.32
CA MET A 173 8.80 -19.53 -25.59
C MET A 173 7.42 -18.89 -25.85
N ARG A 174 6.38 -19.72 -26.03
CA ARG A 174 5.01 -19.26 -26.31
C ARG A 174 4.05 -19.54 -25.16
N ASN A 175 4.22 -20.62 -24.40
CA ASN A 175 3.25 -21.02 -23.39
C ASN A 175 3.91 -21.10 -22.02
N PHE A 176 3.33 -20.46 -21.01
CA PHE A 176 3.71 -20.66 -19.61
C PHE A 176 2.47 -20.88 -18.74
N ARG A 177 2.32 -22.10 -18.19
CA ARG A 177 1.11 -22.47 -17.43
C ARG A 177 1.27 -22.11 -15.96
N LEU A 178 0.49 -21.14 -15.49
CA LEU A 178 0.38 -20.80 -14.07
C LEU A 178 -0.59 -21.72 -13.34
N ILE A 179 -0.21 -22.16 -12.15
CA ILE A 179 -1.08 -22.85 -11.19
C ILE A 179 -1.78 -21.77 -10.34
N ARG A 180 -3.10 -21.65 -10.47
CA ARG A 180 -3.89 -20.57 -9.84
C ARG A 180 -3.89 -20.61 -8.29
N GLU A 181 -3.70 -21.78 -7.71
CA GLU A 181 -3.71 -22.01 -6.26
C GLU A 181 -2.35 -21.68 -5.59
N GLU A 182 -1.30 -21.45 -6.40
CA GLU A 182 0.05 -21.20 -5.91
C GLU A 182 0.51 -19.76 -6.13
N ASN A 183 1.49 -19.32 -5.35
CA ASN A 183 2.06 -17.98 -5.47
C ASN A 183 2.79 -17.80 -6.83
N VAL A 184 2.36 -16.82 -7.62
CA VAL A 184 2.89 -16.52 -8.97
C VAL A 184 4.38 -16.15 -8.94
N GLU A 185 4.83 -15.39 -7.94
CA GLU A 185 6.24 -14.96 -7.82
C GLU A 185 7.16 -16.14 -7.53
N LYS A 186 6.71 -17.14 -6.75
CA LYS A 186 7.45 -18.40 -6.54
C LYS A 186 7.59 -19.21 -7.82
N GLN A 187 6.54 -19.28 -8.64
CA GLN A 187 6.57 -19.98 -9.94
C GLN A 187 7.53 -19.29 -10.93
N LEU A 188 7.75 -17.97 -10.79
CA LEU A 188 8.66 -17.17 -11.60
C LEU A 188 10.07 -17.01 -11.01
N ALA A 189 10.37 -17.66 -9.89
CA ALA A 189 11.67 -17.54 -9.20
C ALA A 189 12.87 -17.96 -10.09
N PHE A 190 12.65 -18.77 -11.11
CA PHE A 190 13.70 -19.13 -12.07
C PHE A 190 14.26 -17.91 -12.83
N LEU A 191 13.46 -16.86 -13.05
CA LEU A 191 13.92 -15.61 -13.69
C LEU A 191 15.04 -14.94 -12.87
N GLU A 192 14.95 -15.01 -11.54
CA GLU A 192 15.98 -14.48 -10.65
C GLU A 192 17.16 -15.45 -10.53
N LYS A 193 16.89 -16.75 -10.38
CA LYS A 193 17.92 -17.79 -10.24
C LYS A 193 18.82 -17.87 -11.47
N GLU A 194 18.24 -17.83 -12.66
CA GLU A 194 18.98 -17.89 -13.91
C GLU A 194 19.42 -16.51 -14.40
N GLY A 195 18.66 -15.44 -14.17
CA GLY A 195 18.97 -14.11 -14.71
C GLY A 195 20.37 -13.59 -14.34
N ASN A 196 20.98 -12.83 -15.26
CA ASN A 196 22.26 -12.15 -15.07
C ASN A 196 22.32 -10.87 -15.92
N ASN A 197 22.79 -9.76 -15.36
CA ASN A 197 22.90 -8.47 -16.06
C ASN A 197 23.86 -8.48 -17.26
N LEU A 198 24.75 -9.48 -17.35
CA LEU A 198 25.68 -9.66 -18.46
C LEU A 198 25.10 -10.49 -19.62
N HIS A 199 23.91 -11.09 -19.44
CA HIS A 199 23.25 -11.83 -20.50
C HIS A 199 22.42 -10.93 -21.41
N PRO A 200 22.09 -11.39 -22.64
CA PRO A 200 21.13 -10.71 -23.50
C PRO A 200 19.82 -10.41 -22.76
N TYR A 201 19.21 -9.28 -23.08
CA TYR A 201 17.89 -8.96 -22.57
C TYR A 201 16.87 -9.98 -23.07
N HIS A 202 15.88 -10.28 -22.24
CA HIS A 202 14.77 -11.17 -22.59
C HIS A 202 13.47 -10.42 -22.35
N PHE A 203 12.78 -10.05 -23.43
CA PHE A 203 11.50 -9.35 -23.42
C PHE A 203 10.37 -10.35 -23.61
N PHE A 204 9.36 -10.32 -22.74
CA PHE A 204 8.22 -11.23 -22.79
C PHE A 204 6.93 -10.59 -22.21
N GLY A 205 5.79 -11.15 -22.62
CA GLY A 205 4.44 -10.84 -22.16
C GLY A 205 3.81 -12.02 -21.41
N HIS A 206 2.59 -12.40 -21.77
CA HIS A 206 1.82 -13.58 -21.34
C HIS A 206 1.37 -13.64 -19.86
N ILE A 207 2.10 -12.99 -18.96
CA ILE A 207 1.79 -12.98 -17.53
C ILE A 207 1.22 -11.61 -17.14
N ALA A 208 -0.08 -11.53 -16.94
CA ALA A 208 -0.72 -10.27 -16.55
C ALA A 208 -0.28 -9.84 -15.14
N ALA A 209 0.28 -8.63 -15.03
CA ALA A 209 0.65 -8.01 -13.75
C ALA A 209 0.21 -6.54 -13.69
N GLU A 210 0.09 -5.97 -12.47
CA GLU A 210 -0.33 -4.57 -12.28
C GLU A 210 0.64 -3.56 -12.93
N SER A 211 1.94 -3.88 -12.97
CA SER A 211 2.99 -3.03 -13.53
C SER A 211 4.11 -3.85 -14.15
N ALA A 212 4.70 -3.34 -15.23
CA ALA A 212 5.87 -3.95 -15.86
C ALA A 212 7.02 -4.05 -14.84
N PHE A 213 7.71 -5.19 -14.84
CA PHE A 213 8.82 -5.45 -13.93
C PHE A 213 10.10 -5.85 -14.66
N ARG A 214 11.23 -5.69 -13.96
CA ARG A 214 12.55 -6.09 -14.47
C ARG A 214 13.30 -6.89 -13.42
N VAL A 215 13.60 -8.14 -13.76
CA VAL A 215 14.46 -9.04 -12.97
C VAL A 215 15.76 -9.26 -13.74
N LYS A 216 16.80 -8.49 -13.38
CA LYS A 216 18.13 -8.52 -14.03
C LYS A 216 18.04 -8.23 -15.54
N ASN A 217 18.25 -9.23 -16.41
CA ASN A 217 18.12 -9.12 -17.87
C ASN A 217 16.72 -9.47 -18.41
N ASN A 218 15.83 -9.98 -17.56
CA ASN A 218 14.45 -10.34 -17.92
C ASN A 218 13.54 -9.12 -17.76
N ILE A 219 12.79 -8.77 -18.80
CA ILE A 219 11.91 -7.59 -18.89
C ILE A 219 10.51 -8.04 -19.26
N HIS A 220 9.58 -7.80 -18.35
CA HIS A 220 8.17 -8.13 -18.50
C HIS A 220 7.38 -6.91 -18.96
N LEU A 221 6.43 -7.09 -19.89
CA LEU A 221 5.63 -5.99 -20.47
C LEU A 221 4.11 -6.21 -20.47
N ASP A 222 3.61 -7.40 -20.09
CA ASP A 222 2.17 -7.65 -20.01
C ASP A 222 1.56 -7.02 -18.74
N THR A 223 1.01 -5.83 -18.94
CA THR A 223 0.43 -5.01 -17.87
C THR A 223 -1.09 -5.07 -17.81
N GLY A 224 -1.68 -6.09 -18.44
CA GLY A 224 -3.09 -6.44 -18.32
C GLY A 224 -4.03 -5.33 -18.82
N CYS A 225 -3.82 -4.85 -20.04
CA CYS A 225 -4.62 -3.78 -20.63
C CYS A 225 -6.13 -4.09 -20.58
N VAL A 226 -6.53 -5.32 -20.90
CA VAL A 226 -7.93 -5.78 -20.86
C VAL A 226 -8.53 -5.84 -19.44
N HIS A 227 -7.69 -6.00 -18.41
CA HIS A 227 -8.11 -6.01 -17.01
C HIS A 227 -8.20 -4.59 -16.40
N GLY A 228 -8.07 -3.54 -17.22
CA GLY A 228 -8.01 -2.15 -16.78
C GLY A 228 -6.63 -1.70 -16.28
N GLY A 229 -5.58 -2.52 -16.51
CA GLY A 229 -4.18 -2.15 -16.38
C GLY A 229 -3.69 -1.31 -17.56
N ALA A 230 -2.38 -1.12 -17.72
CA ALA A 230 -1.85 -0.33 -18.85
C ALA A 230 -1.48 -1.21 -20.05
N LEU A 231 -1.37 -0.63 -21.24
CA LEU A 231 -0.56 -1.20 -22.33
C LEU A 231 0.83 -0.59 -22.24
N THR A 232 1.87 -1.45 -22.10
CA THR A 232 3.25 -1.00 -21.88
C THR A 232 4.16 -1.34 -23.05
N GLY A 233 4.93 -0.35 -23.48
CA GLY A 233 6.03 -0.49 -24.43
C GLY A 233 7.38 -0.24 -23.78
N ALA A 234 8.41 -0.96 -24.22
CA ALA A 234 9.79 -0.72 -23.84
C ALA A 234 10.68 -0.50 -25.05
N THR A 235 11.45 0.59 -25.05
CA THR A 235 12.39 0.91 -26.13
C THR A 235 13.81 0.65 -25.65
N LEU A 236 14.54 -0.14 -26.44
CA LEU A 236 15.95 -0.43 -26.25
C LEU A 236 16.79 0.38 -27.25
N ASN A 237 17.46 1.41 -26.75
CA ASN A 237 18.32 2.33 -27.51
C ASN A 237 19.63 2.64 -26.76
N ARG A 238 20.60 1.72 -26.69
CA ARG A 238 21.74 1.72 -25.73
C ARG A 238 21.32 1.71 -24.24
N ARG A 239 20.21 2.36 -23.89
CA ARG A 239 19.50 2.35 -22.61
C ARG A 239 18.10 1.76 -22.80
N LEU A 240 17.47 1.40 -21.70
CA LEU A 240 16.10 0.89 -21.67
C LEU A 240 15.18 2.00 -21.18
N SER A 241 14.08 2.24 -21.88
CA SER A 241 13.05 3.21 -21.50
C SER A 241 11.66 2.61 -21.66
N TYR A 242 10.68 3.09 -20.87
CA TYR A 242 9.33 2.56 -20.84
C TYR A 242 8.32 3.68 -21.12
N LEU A 243 7.28 3.36 -21.88
CA LEU A 243 6.08 4.19 -22.03
C LEU A 243 4.85 3.30 -21.82
N SER A 244 3.83 3.84 -21.16
CA SER A 244 2.57 3.12 -20.96
C SER A 244 1.35 4.02 -21.13
N VAL A 245 0.21 3.41 -21.47
CA VAL A 245 -1.09 4.06 -21.55
C VAL A 245 -2.09 3.27 -20.71
N SER A 246 -2.72 3.92 -19.75
CA SER A 246 -3.68 3.28 -18.84
C SER A 246 -4.94 2.82 -19.58
N GLY A 247 -5.38 1.60 -19.26
CA GLY A 247 -6.57 0.92 -19.75
C GLY A 247 -7.89 1.48 -19.23
N THR A 248 -8.97 1.20 -19.95
CA THR A 248 -10.34 1.30 -19.43
C THR A 248 -10.77 -0.09 -18.98
N LYS A 249 -11.36 -0.23 -17.78
CA LYS A 249 -11.67 -1.53 -17.16
C LYS A 249 -12.70 -2.32 -18.00
N MET A 250 -12.30 -3.44 -18.63
CA MET A 250 -13.21 -4.36 -19.34
C MET A 250 -13.49 -5.65 -18.56
N ILE A 251 -12.54 -6.10 -17.73
CA ILE A 251 -12.67 -7.27 -16.84
C ILE A 251 -12.44 -6.83 -15.38
N ASP A 252 -13.30 -7.28 -14.46
CA ASP A 252 -13.23 -6.92 -13.03
C ASP A 252 -12.39 -7.93 -12.23
N GLU A 253 -11.07 -7.91 -12.45
CA GLU A 253 -10.11 -8.76 -11.72
C GLU A 253 -8.90 -7.93 -11.26
N THR A 254 -8.47 -8.12 -10.01
CA THR A 254 -7.30 -7.40 -9.46
C THR A 254 -6.02 -8.15 -9.77
N LEU A 255 -5.12 -7.55 -10.56
CA LEU A 255 -3.84 -8.15 -10.92
C LEU A 255 -2.80 -8.07 -9.79
N PRO A 256 -1.88 -9.05 -9.70
CA PRO A 256 -0.82 -9.05 -8.71
C PRO A 256 0.27 -8.02 -9.05
N THR A 257 0.86 -7.38 -8.04
CA THR A 257 2.12 -6.65 -8.16
C THR A 257 3.29 -7.63 -8.05
N LEU A 258 4.10 -7.80 -9.10
CA LEU A 258 5.24 -8.74 -9.11
C LEU A 258 6.58 -8.00 -9.09
N PHE A 259 7.57 -8.51 -8.35
CA PHE A 259 8.97 -8.05 -8.35
C PHE A 259 9.18 -6.52 -8.21
N LYS A 260 8.43 -5.86 -7.33
CA LYS A 260 8.54 -4.41 -7.09
C LYS A 260 9.93 -4.06 -6.54
N ARG A 261 10.79 -3.46 -7.37
CA ARG A 261 12.07 -2.89 -6.89
C ARG A 261 11.79 -1.69 -5.99
N LYS A 262 12.36 -1.69 -4.78
CA LYS A 262 12.47 -0.48 -3.95
C LYS A 262 13.30 0.53 -4.75
N LYS A 263 12.76 1.72 -5.04
CA LYS A 263 13.54 2.82 -5.62
C LYS A 263 14.64 3.13 -4.61
N GLN A 264 15.91 3.01 -5.00
CA GLN A 264 17.02 3.46 -4.15
C GLN A 264 16.88 4.97 -3.98
N VAL A 265 16.66 5.39 -2.74
CA VAL A 265 16.58 6.80 -2.35
C VAL A 265 17.99 7.36 -2.40
N ALA A 266 18.19 8.43 -3.16
CA ALA A 266 19.44 9.17 -3.15
C ALA A 266 19.40 10.27 -2.07
N GLU A 267 20.56 10.74 -1.62
CA GLU A 267 20.64 11.90 -0.70
C GLU A 267 19.91 13.13 -1.25
N ALA A 268 19.89 13.31 -2.58
CA ALA A 268 19.18 14.39 -3.25
C ALA A 268 17.65 14.31 -3.13
N ASP A 269 17.09 13.14 -2.80
CA ASP A 269 15.65 12.96 -2.57
C ASP A 269 15.25 13.35 -1.12
N LEU A 270 16.20 13.61 -0.22
CA LEU A 270 15.94 13.96 1.19
C LEU A 270 15.90 15.48 1.40
N VAL A 271 15.06 15.91 2.34
CA VAL A 271 15.05 17.32 2.79
C VAL A 271 16.29 17.63 3.66
N PRO A 272 16.76 18.89 3.72
CA PRO A 272 17.97 19.25 4.48
C PRO A 272 17.95 18.84 5.96
N ALA A 273 16.77 18.81 6.59
CA ALA A 273 16.62 18.35 7.97
C ALA A 273 16.91 16.84 8.12
N ASP A 274 16.49 16.02 7.15
CA ASP A 274 16.70 14.58 7.15
C ASP A 274 18.16 14.22 6.85
N LEU A 275 18.87 15.01 6.03
CA LEU A 275 20.31 14.83 5.84
C LEU A 275 21.09 15.04 7.15
N LYS A 276 20.76 16.08 7.92
CA LYS A 276 21.36 16.29 9.25
C LYS A 276 21.02 15.14 10.20
N ARG A 277 19.78 14.64 10.11
CA ARG A 277 19.30 13.53 10.94
C ARG A 277 19.99 12.21 10.59
N LEU A 278 20.25 11.94 9.31
CA LEU A 278 21.02 10.78 8.84
C LEU A 278 22.41 10.75 9.50
N THR A 279 23.14 11.86 9.44
CA THR A 279 24.45 11.99 10.07
C THR A 279 24.36 11.81 11.58
N TYR A 280 23.42 12.47 12.24
CA TYR A 280 23.22 12.37 13.69
C TYR A 280 22.94 10.93 14.14
N VAL A 281 22.04 10.24 13.45
CA VAL A 281 21.61 8.86 13.76
C VAL A 281 22.79 7.90 13.68
N ALA A 282 23.65 8.06 12.67
CA ALA A 282 24.88 7.30 12.51
C ALA A 282 25.92 7.62 13.60
N GLU A 283 26.17 8.90 13.91
CA GLU A 283 27.11 9.32 14.94
C GLU A 283 26.70 8.86 16.35
N GLN A 284 25.39 8.85 16.62
CA GLN A 284 24.84 8.45 17.92
C GLN A 284 24.62 6.95 18.06
N LYS A 285 25.00 6.14 17.05
CA LYS A 285 24.85 4.68 17.01
C LYS A 285 23.42 4.21 17.27
N ILE A 286 22.45 4.84 16.62
CA ILE A 286 21.03 4.50 16.77
C ILE A 286 20.67 3.34 15.83
N ASN A 287 20.44 2.14 16.36
CA ASN A 287 20.24 0.94 15.55
C ASN A 287 18.79 0.72 15.07
N PHE A 288 17.84 1.52 15.56
CA PHE A 288 16.44 1.42 15.18
C PHE A 288 15.72 2.77 15.30
N ILE A 289 14.84 3.06 14.34
CA ILE A 289 13.89 4.18 14.40
C ILE A 289 12.49 3.59 14.32
N SER A 290 11.67 3.93 15.31
CA SER A 290 10.31 3.42 15.40
C SER A 290 9.41 3.92 14.26
N GLY A 291 8.76 2.97 13.59
CA GLY A 291 7.77 3.23 12.54
C GLY A 291 6.40 3.64 13.07
N THR A 292 5.57 4.14 12.17
CA THR A 292 4.17 4.49 12.37
C THR A 292 3.31 3.24 12.47
N ILE A 293 2.16 3.35 13.14
CA ILE A 293 1.20 2.25 13.30
C ILE A 293 -0.12 2.67 12.67
N ALA A 294 -0.61 1.86 11.74
CA ALA A 294 -1.89 2.12 11.09
C ALA A 294 -3.07 1.78 12.02
N PRO A 295 -4.13 2.60 12.02
CA PRO A 295 -5.37 2.27 12.71
C PRO A 295 -6.15 1.21 11.93
N ALA A 296 -7.10 0.57 12.61
CA ALA A 296 -8.11 -0.23 11.96
C ALA A 296 -8.99 0.59 11.02
N GLU A 297 -9.53 -0.10 10.00
CA GLU A 297 -10.48 0.50 9.07
C GLU A 297 -11.81 0.77 9.78
N SER A 298 -12.52 1.79 9.30
CA SER A 298 -13.87 2.10 9.76
C SER A 298 -14.88 1.05 9.26
N ASP A 299 -15.92 0.80 10.03
CA ASP A 299 -17.06 -0.02 9.61
C ASP A 299 -18.30 0.85 9.43
N VAL A 300 -18.70 1.06 8.18
CA VAL A 300 -19.84 1.91 7.83
C VAL A 300 -21.17 1.27 8.26
N GLU A 301 -21.25 -0.06 8.24
CA GLU A 301 -22.49 -0.79 8.58
C GLU A 301 -22.73 -0.77 10.09
N LYS A 302 -21.67 -0.91 10.88
CA LYS A 302 -21.72 -0.83 12.35
C LYS A 302 -21.58 0.58 12.90
N ASN A 303 -21.33 1.56 12.03
CA ASN A 303 -21.03 2.94 12.41
C ASN A 303 -19.87 3.01 13.43
N GLU A 304 -18.73 2.38 13.11
CA GLU A 304 -17.53 2.36 13.95
C GLU A 304 -16.38 3.07 13.23
N LEU A 305 -15.77 4.07 13.89
CA LEU A 305 -14.62 4.80 13.32
C LEU A 305 -13.32 3.97 13.32
N GLU A 306 -13.16 3.08 14.30
CA GLU A 306 -12.09 2.09 14.37
C GLU A 306 -12.70 0.75 14.75
N SER A 307 -12.90 -0.13 13.77
CA SER A 307 -13.58 -1.39 14.01
C SER A 307 -12.58 -2.48 14.36
N LEU A 308 -12.75 -3.09 15.53
CA LEU A 308 -12.01 -4.29 15.90
C LEU A 308 -12.27 -5.42 14.91
N ASP A 309 -13.51 -5.59 14.44
CA ASP A 309 -13.85 -6.65 13.50
C ASP A 309 -13.09 -6.49 12.17
N ARG A 310 -13.03 -5.27 11.63
CA ARG A 310 -12.24 -4.97 10.42
C ARG A 310 -10.74 -5.18 10.62
N ALA A 311 -10.24 -4.90 11.82
CA ALA A 311 -8.85 -5.16 12.17
C ALA A 311 -8.52 -6.66 12.16
N LEU A 312 -9.40 -7.49 12.71
CA LEU A 312 -9.26 -8.95 12.69
C LEU A 312 -9.40 -9.51 11.27
N ASP A 313 -10.36 -9.01 10.50
CA ASP A 313 -10.57 -9.39 9.09
C ASP A 313 -9.35 -9.07 8.23
N TYR A 314 -8.65 -7.96 8.48
CA TYR A 314 -7.40 -7.64 7.79
C TYR A 314 -6.36 -8.77 7.92
N PHE A 315 -6.10 -9.25 9.14
CA PHE A 315 -5.14 -10.33 9.36
C PHE A 315 -5.63 -11.65 8.76
N LYS A 316 -6.92 -11.97 8.90
CA LYS A 316 -7.54 -13.16 8.31
C LYS A 316 -7.43 -13.17 6.78
N ASN A 317 -7.70 -12.05 6.11
CA ASN A 317 -7.60 -11.89 4.66
C ASN A 317 -6.15 -11.97 4.14
N LYS A 318 -5.16 -11.83 5.03
CA LYS A 318 -3.74 -12.01 4.74
C LYS A 318 -3.22 -13.38 5.18
N GLU A 319 -4.12 -14.31 5.50
CA GLU A 319 -3.82 -15.66 5.98
C GLU A 319 -2.95 -15.67 7.27
N CYS A 320 -3.00 -14.57 8.02
CA CYS A 320 -2.34 -14.43 9.32
C CYS A 320 -3.35 -14.73 10.42
N TYR A 321 -3.47 -16.01 10.78
CA TYR A 321 -4.46 -16.46 11.75
C TYR A 321 -3.99 -16.36 13.20
N GLU A 322 -2.69 -16.48 13.46
CA GLU A 322 -2.13 -16.44 14.81
C GLU A 322 -1.69 -15.00 15.15
N ILE A 323 -2.41 -14.38 16.08
CA ILE A 323 -2.19 -12.99 16.50
C ILE A 323 -2.09 -12.88 18.02
N THR A 324 -1.49 -11.79 18.49
CA THR A 324 -1.54 -11.34 19.87
C THR A 324 -2.13 -9.93 19.97
N ILE A 325 -2.91 -9.69 21.01
CA ILE A 325 -3.51 -8.38 21.29
C ILE A 325 -2.94 -7.89 22.62
N GLN A 326 -2.31 -6.71 22.57
CA GLN A 326 -1.63 -6.06 23.69
C GLN A 326 -2.30 -4.73 24.02
N PRO A 327 -2.19 -4.21 25.25
CA PRO A 327 -2.64 -2.87 25.59
C PRO A 327 -1.93 -1.82 24.73
N LYS A 328 -2.66 -0.77 24.34
CA LYS A 328 -2.05 0.44 23.80
C LYS A 328 -1.85 1.43 24.94
N TYR A 329 -0.61 1.61 25.34
CA TYR A 329 -0.23 2.59 26.36
C TYR A 329 -0.29 4.01 25.80
N MET A 330 -0.72 4.95 26.64
CA MET A 330 -0.79 6.37 26.31
C MET A 330 0.43 7.11 26.82
N GLY A 331 1.51 7.09 26.04
CA GLY A 331 2.78 7.71 26.41
C GLY A 331 3.52 8.24 25.20
N SER A 332 4.85 8.11 25.24
CA SER A 332 5.71 8.43 24.10
C SER A 332 6.62 7.25 23.76
N ARG A 333 6.47 6.74 22.53
CA ARG A 333 7.30 5.64 22.03
C ARG A 333 8.78 5.94 22.14
N CYS A 334 9.49 5.04 22.80
CA CYS A 334 10.87 5.19 23.22
C CYS A 334 11.62 3.87 23.09
N ASN A 335 12.81 3.92 22.48
CA ASN A 335 13.72 2.79 22.42
C ASN A 335 14.78 2.92 23.51
N ILE A 336 14.90 1.94 24.39
CA ILE A 336 15.90 1.92 25.47
C ILE A 336 17.06 1.03 25.06
N TYR A 337 18.26 1.59 25.07
CA TYR A 337 19.53 0.90 24.88
C TYR A 337 20.10 0.67 26.27
N LEU A 338 19.74 -0.45 26.90
CA LEU A 338 20.16 -0.79 28.25
C LEU A 338 21.52 -1.50 28.19
N HIS A 339 22.53 -0.91 28.79
CA HIS A 339 23.88 -1.47 28.81
C HIS A 339 24.13 -2.28 30.10
N LYS A 340 25.15 -3.15 30.08
CA LYS A 340 25.61 -3.88 31.27
C LYS A 340 26.05 -2.95 32.41
N GLN A 341 26.71 -1.86 32.04
CA GLN A 341 27.05 -0.73 32.91
C GLN A 341 26.05 0.40 32.68
N ILE A 342 25.30 0.80 33.71
CA ILE A 342 24.13 1.67 33.60
C ILE A 342 24.49 3.03 32.98
N GLU A 343 25.69 3.54 33.24
CA GLU A 343 26.18 4.86 32.81
C GLU A 343 26.24 5.01 31.29
N ASN A 344 26.33 3.89 30.56
CA ASN A 344 26.34 3.88 29.10
C ASN A 344 24.94 3.71 28.49
N SER A 345 23.90 3.54 29.32
CA SER A 345 22.53 3.36 28.85
C SER A 345 21.95 4.67 28.34
N TYR A 346 21.10 4.60 27.32
CA TYR A 346 20.43 5.78 26.77
C TYR A 346 19.08 5.44 26.17
N ALA A 347 18.23 6.46 26.07
CA ALA A 347 16.90 6.37 25.48
C ALA A 347 16.85 7.15 24.15
N VAL A 348 16.08 6.64 23.19
CA VAL A 348 15.92 7.23 21.86
C VAL A 348 14.42 7.39 21.57
N SER A 349 14.02 8.59 21.18
CA SER A 349 12.64 8.89 20.78
C SER A 349 12.22 8.17 19.49
N ARG A 350 10.92 8.14 19.19
CA ARG A 350 10.36 7.67 17.91
C ARG A 350 11.06 8.23 16.67
N ASN A 351 11.66 9.42 16.76
CA ASN A 351 12.34 10.08 15.66
C ASN A 351 13.86 9.85 15.64
N GLY A 352 14.41 8.95 16.44
CA GLY A 352 15.85 8.68 16.40
C GLY A 352 16.67 9.81 17.00
N PHE A 353 16.14 10.51 18.00
CA PHE A 353 16.89 11.49 18.81
C PHE A 353 17.06 10.98 20.23
N LYS A 354 18.26 11.09 20.79
CA LYS A 354 18.51 10.72 22.20
C LYS A 354 17.70 11.64 23.12
N ILE A 355 17.00 11.04 24.07
CA ILE A 355 16.25 11.77 25.10
C ILE A 355 17.24 12.14 26.21
N ARG A 356 17.32 13.42 26.55
CA ARG A 356 18.19 13.96 27.60
C ARG A 356 17.33 14.37 28.77
N ASP A 357 17.16 13.45 29.71
CA ASP A 357 16.41 13.67 30.95
C ASP A 357 17.12 12.93 32.07
N GLU A 358 17.44 13.63 33.16
CA GLU A 358 18.17 13.10 34.31
C GLU A 358 17.38 11.99 35.02
N ARG A 359 16.04 12.06 34.98
CA ARG A 359 15.13 11.07 35.59
C ARG A 359 15.20 9.69 34.93
N LEU A 360 15.75 9.61 33.71
CA LEU A 360 15.95 8.32 33.04
C LEU A 360 17.02 7.45 33.71
N GLN A 361 17.92 8.02 34.51
CA GLN A 361 18.94 7.23 35.23
C GLN A 361 18.32 6.28 36.24
N ASP A 362 17.35 6.78 37.03
CA ASP A 362 16.61 5.96 37.99
C ASP A 362 15.81 4.87 37.27
N LEU A 363 15.19 5.22 36.14
CA LEU A 363 14.51 4.25 35.28
C LEU A 363 15.46 3.15 34.77
N PHE A 364 16.67 3.49 34.33
CA PHE A 364 17.65 2.50 33.87
C PHE A 364 18.07 1.55 35.00
N ALA A 365 18.21 2.04 36.23
CA ALA A 365 18.49 1.20 37.38
C ALA A 365 17.36 0.19 37.63
N THR A 366 16.10 0.65 37.64
CA THR A 366 14.92 -0.21 37.79
C THR A 366 14.82 -1.26 36.68
N LEU A 367 15.04 -0.87 35.41
CA LEU A 367 15.03 -1.82 34.30
C LEU A 367 16.20 -2.79 34.35
N LYS A 368 17.36 -2.36 34.86
CA LYS A 368 18.54 -3.22 34.99
C LYS A 368 18.33 -4.31 36.03
N GLU A 369 17.68 -3.99 37.14
CA GLU A 369 17.26 -4.97 38.14
C GLU A 369 16.22 -5.93 37.56
N ARG A 370 15.18 -5.40 36.92
CA ARG A 370 14.11 -6.20 36.30
C ARG A 370 14.63 -7.21 35.28
N PHE A 371 15.58 -6.80 34.44
CA PHE A 371 16.12 -7.65 33.38
C PHE A 371 17.43 -8.34 33.76
N HIS A 372 17.80 -8.36 35.04
CA HIS A 372 19.05 -8.97 35.52
C HIS A 372 19.21 -10.41 35.02
N ASP A 373 18.18 -11.24 35.17
CA ASP A 373 18.21 -12.65 34.76
C ASP A 373 18.41 -12.82 33.25
N ILE A 374 17.83 -11.93 32.43
CA ILE A 374 18.03 -11.94 30.97
C ILE A 374 19.48 -11.62 30.63
N PHE A 375 20.08 -10.65 31.31
CA PHE A 375 21.49 -10.30 31.13
C PHE A 375 22.42 -11.45 31.50
N VAL A 376 22.19 -12.10 32.64
CA VAL A 376 23.04 -13.20 33.14
C VAL A 376 22.89 -14.43 32.25
N LYS A 377 21.66 -14.86 31.97
CA LYS A 377 21.38 -16.08 31.20
C LYS A 377 21.93 -16.02 29.77
N ASN A 378 21.91 -14.84 29.15
CA ASN A 378 22.33 -14.66 27.76
C ASN A 378 23.71 -14.00 27.61
N ASP A 379 24.41 -13.74 28.71
CA ASP A 379 25.73 -13.07 28.75
C ASP A 379 25.77 -11.74 27.98
N LEU A 380 24.81 -10.84 28.29
CA LEU A 380 24.58 -9.62 27.51
C LEU A 380 25.47 -8.43 27.91
N THR A 381 25.87 -7.68 26.88
CA THR A 381 26.42 -6.32 26.95
C THR A 381 25.32 -5.28 26.75
N TRP A 382 24.46 -5.47 25.75
CA TRP A 382 23.34 -4.58 25.44
C TRP A 382 22.03 -5.35 25.33
N LEU A 383 20.96 -4.74 25.84
CA LEU A 383 19.58 -5.13 25.60
C LEU A 383 18.84 -3.93 25.02
N ILE A 384 18.44 -4.02 23.76
CA ILE A 384 17.72 -2.97 23.05
C ILE A 384 16.22 -3.29 23.09
N LEU A 385 15.45 -2.40 23.73
CA LEU A 385 14.02 -2.55 23.97
C LEU A 385 13.22 -1.52 23.18
N ASP A 386 12.03 -1.91 22.74
CA ASP A 386 10.99 -1.01 22.25
C ASP A 386 9.83 -0.99 23.25
N GLY A 387 9.34 0.20 23.53
CA GLY A 387 8.36 0.42 24.58
C GLY A 387 7.78 1.82 24.55
N GLU A 388 6.91 2.08 25.51
CA GLU A 388 6.32 3.39 25.74
C GLU A 388 6.87 4.00 27.01
N LEU A 389 7.38 5.24 26.93
CA LEU A 389 7.74 6.05 28.09
C LEU A 389 6.47 6.72 28.62
N MET A 390 6.19 6.52 29.91
CA MET A 390 5.00 6.99 30.59
C MET A 390 5.40 7.93 31.74
N PRO A 391 4.54 8.90 32.13
CA PRO A 391 3.28 9.27 31.47
C PRO A 391 3.47 10.12 30.20
N TRP A 392 2.40 10.34 29.43
CA TRP A 392 2.43 11.20 28.22
C TRP A 392 2.93 12.63 28.50
N HIS A 393 2.68 13.13 29.70
CA HIS A 393 3.19 14.42 30.19
C HIS A 393 4.70 14.60 29.93
N GLU A 394 5.50 13.54 30.03
CA GLU A 394 6.96 13.63 30.04
C GLU A 394 7.57 14.24 28.79
N LEU A 395 7.14 13.79 27.61
CA LEU A 395 7.56 14.37 26.34
C LEU A 395 6.45 15.21 25.69
N GLY A 396 5.23 15.14 26.23
CA GLY A 396 4.03 15.78 25.69
C GLY A 396 3.59 17.06 26.39
N LYS A 397 4.23 17.48 27.49
CA LYS A 397 3.80 18.63 28.33
C LYS A 397 3.44 19.87 27.51
N GLY A 398 4.35 20.34 26.65
CA GLY A 398 4.11 21.54 25.85
C GLY A 398 2.90 21.40 24.92
N LEU A 399 2.69 20.21 24.35
CA LEU A 399 1.51 19.95 23.51
C LEU A 399 0.21 19.99 24.32
N ILE A 400 0.21 19.42 25.53
CA ILE A 400 -0.94 19.42 26.44
C ILE A 400 -1.31 20.86 26.82
N GLU A 401 -0.32 21.64 27.28
CA GLU A 401 -0.50 23.01 27.77
C GLU A 401 -0.86 23.99 26.65
N GLU A 402 -0.31 23.83 25.43
CA GLU A 402 -0.53 24.77 24.33
C GLU A 402 -1.72 24.43 23.44
N LYS A 403 -2.17 23.17 23.39
CA LYS A 403 -3.25 22.73 22.48
C LYS A 403 -4.47 22.20 23.20
N TYR A 404 -4.30 21.28 24.15
CA TYR A 404 -5.43 20.58 24.76
C TYR A 404 -6.13 21.41 25.83
N ILE A 405 -5.36 22.00 26.75
CA ILE A 405 -5.91 22.84 27.83
C ILE A 405 -6.65 24.07 27.27
N PRO A 406 -6.10 24.84 26.31
CA PRO A 406 -6.81 25.98 25.75
C PRO A 406 -8.09 25.58 25.02
N MET A 407 -8.10 24.42 24.37
CA MET A 407 -9.29 23.89 23.69
C MET A 407 -10.38 23.54 24.69
N SER A 408 -10.04 22.88 25.81
CA SER A 408 -10.96 22.61 26.92
C SER A 408 -11.58 23.91 27.47
N ILE A 409 -10.75 24.90 27.81
CA ILE A 409 -11.21 26.19 28.34
C ILE A 409 -12.17 26.89 27.36
N ALA A 410 -11.83 26.90 26.07
CA ALA A 410 -12.66 27.52 25.04
C ALA A 410 -14.04 26.86 24.93
N GLN A 411 -14.09 25.52 24.96
CA GLN A 411 -15.34 24.76 24.90
C GLN A 411 -16.26 25.08 26.09
N HIS A 412 -15.73 25.06 27.31
CA HIS A 412 -16.53 25.38 28.51
C HIS A 412 -17.01 26.82 28.51
N THR A 413 -16.15 27.76 28.09
CA THR A 413 -16.53 29.17 27.99
C THR A 413 -17.70 29.38 27.03
N GLU A 414 -17.67 28.72 25.86
CA GLU A 414 -18.76 28.76 24.89
C GLU A 414 -20.05 28.16 25.46
N ILE A 415 -19.98 26.97 26.07
CA ILE A 415 -21.14 26.29 26.65
C ILE A 415 -21.77 27.11 27.77
N ASP A 416 -20.95 27.72 28.63
CA ASP A 416 -21.42 28.59 29.69
C ASP A 416 -22.14 29.82 29.12
N GLN A 417 -21.61 30.45 28.07
CA GLN A 417 -22.27 31.58 27.41
C GLN A 417 -23.62 31.18 26.81
N LEU A 418 -23.71 30.03 26.14
CA LEU A 418 -24.96 29.50 25.58
C LEU A 418 -26.00 29.25 26.68
N ASN A 419 -25.57 28.68 27.81
CA ASN A 419 -26.43 28.45 28.97
C ASN A 419 -26.91 29.77 29.60
N HIS A 420 -26.02 30.74 29.82
CA HIS A 420 -26.38 32.06 30.36
C HIS A 420 -27.38 32.79 29.45
N ALA A 421 -27.24 32.66 28.13
CA ALA A 421 -28.15 33.25 27.16
C ALA A 421 -29.49 32.50 27.03
N SER A 422 -29.69 31.38 27.74
CA SER A 422 -30.84 30.48 27.56
C SER A 422 -31.02 30.07 26.08
N TYR A 423 -29.91 29.83 25.39
CA TYR A 423 -29.88 29.61 23.94
C TYR A 423 -30.81 28.48 23.50
N ASP A 424 -30.80 27.35 24.20
CA ASP A 424 -31.63 26.19 23.87
C ASP A 424 -33.12 26.53 23.84
N LYS A 425 -33.59 27.27 24.85
CA LYS A 425 -34.99 27.72 24.90
C LYS A 425 -35.30 28.70 23.77
N ALA A 426 -34.40 29.64 23.50
CA ALA A 426 -34.58 30.61 22.42
C ALA A 426 -34.60 29.92 21.04
N PHE A 427 -33.72 28.94 20.82
CA PHE A 427 -33.63 28.15 19.60
C PHE A 427 -34.89 27.30 19.40
N GLN A 428 -35.34 26.59 20.44
CA GLN A 428 -36.58 25.80 20.39
C GLN A 428 -37.81 26.66 20.05
N LEU A 429 -37.94 27.85 20.66
CA LEU A 429 -39.02 28.79 20.31
C LEU A 429 -38.93 29.26 18.86
N ALA A 430 -37.72 29.48 18.35
CA ALA A 430 -37.50 29.90 16.98
C ALA A 430 -37.83 28.79 15.96
N VAL A 431 -37.48 27.54 16.28
CA VAL A 431 -37.87 26.35 15.51
C VAL A 431 -39.38 26.16 15.54
N GLN A 432 -40.03 26.26 16.70
CA GLN A 432 -41.49 26.18 16.82
C GLN A 432 -42.20 27.26 16.00
N LYS A 433 -41.68 28.49 15.99
CA LYS A 433 -42.21 29.57 15.13
C LYS A 433 -42.10 29.21 13.65
N MET A 434 -40.98 28.64 13.22
CA MET A 434 -40.78 28.20 11.83
C MET A 434 -41.69 27.03 11.47
N ASP A 435 -41.74 25.99 12.32
CA ASP A 435 -42.52 24.77 12.11
C ASP A 435 -44.04 25.02 12.14
N SER A 436 -44.49 26.13 12.73
CA SER A 436 -45.87 26.62 12.61
C SER A 436 -46.23 27.15 11.22
N THR A 437 -45.28 27.18 10.29
CA THR A 437 -45.44 27.67 8.92
C THR A 437 -45.01 26.62 7.88
N ASP A 438 -45.41 26.80 6.62
CA ASP A 438 -45.03 25.91 5.50
C ASP A 438 -43.63 26.25 4.92
N PHE A 439 -42.79 27.00 5.63
CA PHE A 439 -41.55 27.55 5.11
C PHE A 439 -40.59 26.48 4.56
N GLU A 440 -40.45 25.36 5.25
CA GLU A 440 -39.55 24.25 4.86
C GLU A 440 -39.94 23.65 3.49
N ASN A 441 -41.24 23.51 3.24
CA ASN A 441 -41.77 23.04 1.94
C ASN A 441 -41.71 24.11 0.86
N ASP A 442 -42.01 25.36 1.22
CA ASP A 442 -42.04 26.48 0.28
C ASP A 442 -40.64 26.86 -0.21
N GLN A 443 -39.61 26.73 0.63
CA GLN A 443 -38.24 27.04 0.25
C GLN A 443 -37.74 26.18 -0.92
N VAL A 444 -38.26 24.95 -1.07
CA VAL A 444 -37.93 24.05 -2.17
C VAL A 444 -38.73 24.38 -3.44
N LYS A 445 -39.94 24.94 -3.29
CA LYS A 445 -40.92 25.09 -4.38
C LYS A 445 -41.04 26.51 -4.93
N MET A 446 -40.69 27.53 -4.15
CA MET A 446 -40.94 28.94 -4.46
C MET A 446 -39.63 29.71 -4.72
N SER A 447 -39.72 30.77 -5.54
CA SER A 447 -38.59 31.66 -5.75
C SER A 447 -38.33 32.53 -4.52
N LYS A 448 -37.08 33.00 -4.34
CA LYS A 448 -36.71 33.92 -3.24
C LYS A 448 -37.62 35.15 -3.18
N LYS A 449 -38.05 35.68 -4.33
CA LYS A 449 -38.93 36.86 -4.41
C LYS A 449 -40.31 36.57 -3.82
N ASP A 450 -40.85 35.38 -4.07
CA ASP A 450 -42.16 34.97 -3.59
C ASP A 450 -42.12 34.60 -2.11
N LEU A 451 -41.02 34.00 -1.63
CA LEU A 451 -40.78 33.73 -0.21
C LEU A 451 -40.70 35.03 0.61
N LEU A 452 -39.97 36.03 0.11
CA LEU A 452 -39.89 37.34 0.76
C LEU A 452 -41.25 38.05 0.82
N LYS A 453 -42.11 37.81 -0.18
CA LYS A 453 -43.47 38.36 -0.21
C LYS A 453 -44.41 37.63 0.76
N LYS A 454 -44.27 36.31 0.91
CA LYS A 454 -45.11 35.47 1.78
C LYS A 454 -44.75 35.58 3.26
N TYR A 455 -43.45 35.58 3.59
CA TYR A 455 -42.95 35.52 4.97
C TYR A 455 -42.38 36.84 5.48
N GLY A 456 -42.10 37.80 4.58
CA GLY A 456 -41.40 39.03 4.94
C GLY A 456 -39.89 38.84 5.07
N SER A 457 -39.13 39.95 4.99
CA SER A 457 -37.66 39.92 4.95
C SER A 457 -37.03 39.36 6.24
N GLN A 458 -37.55 39.75 7.40
CA GLN A 458 -36.99 39.37 8.70
C GLN A 458 -37.18 37.88 9.00
N ASP A 459 -38.41 37.37 8.87
CA ASP A 459 -38.72 35.98 9.15
C ASP A 459 -38.12 35.05 8.11
N TYR A 460 -38.05 35.45 6.84
CA TYR A 460 -37.29 34.70 5.82
C TYR A 460 -35.82 34.49 6.21
N GLN A 461 -35.11 35.53 6.65
CA GLN A 461 -33.70 35.39 7.03
C GLN A 461 -33.54 34.52 8.29
N ASN A 462 -34.42 34.72 9.28
CA ASN A 462 -34.41 33.92 10.50
C ASN A 462 -34.69 32.44 10.20
N PHE A 463 -35.78 32.12 9.50
CA PHE A 463 -36.16 30.75 9.16
C PHE A 463 -35.13 30.06 8.28
N LYS A 464 -34.55 30.77 7.30
CA LYS A 464 -33.45 30.23 6.49
C LYS A 464 -32.26 29.77 7.35
N ASN A 465 -31.84 30.60 8.31
CA ASN A 465 -30.72 30.28 9.18
C ASN A 465 -31.06 29.17 10.19
N ILE A 466 -32.27 29.21 10.77
CA ILE A 466 -32.77 28.20 11.70
C ILE A 466 -32.88 26.84 11.01
N LEU A 467 -33.43 26.79 9.79
CA LEU A 467 -33.54 25.54 9.03
C LEU A 467 -32.17 24.90 8.78
N GLY A 468 -31.15 25.72 8.46
CA GLY A 468 -29.77 25.24 8.32
C GLY A 468 -29.20 24.67 9.62
N LEU A 469 -29.51 25.30 10.76
CA LEU A 469 -29.03 24.89 12.09
C LEU A 469 -29.84 23.74 12.71
N LYS A 470 -31.12 23.58 12.36
CA LYS A 470 -32.05 22.57 12.93
C LYS A 470 -31.47 21.16 12.86
N TYR A 471 -30.78 20.86 11.76
CA TYR A 471 -30.19 19.54 11.50
C TYR A 471 -28.82 19.31 12.17
N SER A 472 -28.16 20.38 12.62
CA SER A 472 -26.85 20.32 13.27
C SER A 472 -26.90 20.74 14.74
N TYR A 473 -28.07 21.12 15.25
CA TYR A 473 -28.25 21.62 16.61
C TYR A 473 -28.00 20.52 17.64
N VAL A 474 -27.29 20.88 18.69
CA VAL A 474 -26.98 20.02 19.83
C VAL A 474 -27.28 20.81 21.10
N GLU A 475 -28.07 20.21 21.99
CA GLU A 475 -28.41 20.79 23.30
C GLU A 475 -27.16 21.05 24.13
N THR A 476 -27.14 22.15 24.89
CA THR A 476 -25.97 22.54 25.69
C THR A 476 -25.60 21.49 26.73
N GLU A 477 -26.57 20.76 27.28
CA GLU A 477 -26.33 19.64 28.20
C GLU A 477 -25.55 18.49 27.54
N LYS A 478 -25.79 18.23 26.25
CA LYS A 478 -25.01 17.23 25.49
C LYS A 478 -23.61 17.74 25.18
N LEU A 479 -23.49 19.03 24.81
CA LEU A 479 -22.18 19.68 24.63
C LEU A 479 -21.34 19.60 25.90
N LYS A 480 -21.94 19.90 27.06
CA LYS A 480 -21.29 19.84 28.37
C LYS A 480 -20.80 18.45 28.72
N LYS A 481 -21.61 17.41 28.48
CA LYS A 481 -21.20 16.01 28.68
C LYS A 481 -19.98 15.64 27.82
N ALA A 482 -19.97 16.09 26.56
CA ALA A 482 -18.87 15.84 25.64
C ALA A 482 -17.59 16.59 26.04
N ALA A 483 -17.71 17.85 26.47
CA ALA A 483 -16.58 18.65 26.98
C ALA A 483 -16.00 18.03 28.28
N ASN A 484 -16.86 17.59 29.21
CA ASN A 484 -16.41 16.89 30.42
C ASN A 484 -15.65 15.60 30.09
N LYS A 485 -16.12 14.80 29.12
CA LYS A 485 -15.40 13.61 28.66
C LYS A 485 -14.01 13.96 28.11
N PHE A 486 -13.89 15.04 27.33
CA PHE A 486 -12.61 15.52 26.82
C PHE A 486 -11.64 15.86 27.96
N ASP A 487 -12.13 16.56 29.00
CA ASP A 487 -11.34 16.89 30.19
C ASP A 487 -10.95 15.66 31.02
N GLU A 488 -11.87 14.71 31.18
CA GLU A 488 -11.59 13.44 31.85
C GLU A 488 -10.42 12.71 31.18
N GLN A 489 -10.38 12.68 29.84
CA GLN A 489 -9.27 12.08 29.10
C GLN A 489 -7.97 12.90 29.22
N ILE A 490 -8.03 14.24 29.21
CA ILE A 490 -6.84 15.08 29.44
C ILE A 490 -6.26 14.78 30.83
N ASN A 491 -7.10 14.74 31.86
CA ASN A 491 -6.66 14.49 33.23
C ASN A 491 -6.12 13.07 33.41
N LEU A 492 -6.74 12.09 32.74
CA LEU A 492 -6.32 10.70 32.83
C LEU A 492 -4.89 10.48 32.30
N TYR A 493 -4.49 11.17 31.23
CA TYR A 493 -3.19 10.93 30.57
C TYR A 493 -2.19 12.06 30.72
N GLY A 494 -2.64 13.27 31.03
CA GLY A 494 -1.84 14.49 31.04
C GLY A 494 -1.28 14.88 32.41
N ASN A 495 -1.67 14.18 33.47
CA ASN A 495 -1.16 14.43 34.82
C ASN A 495 0.30 13.99 34.96
N PRO A 496 1.12 14.75 35.70
CA PRO A 496 2.49 14.34 36.00
C PRO A 496 2.46 13.16 36.99
N GLU A 497 3.15 12.08 36.63
CA GLU A 497 3.34 10.87 37.41
C GLU A 497 4.83 10.48 37.37
N GLU A 498 5.20 9.43 38.11
CA GLU A 498 6.56 8.90 38.07
C GLU A 498 6.89 8.31 36.68
N VAL A 499 8.10 8.57 36.21
CA VAL A 499 8.56 8.12 34.90
C VAL A 499 8.69 6.59 34.92
N THR A 500 7.88 5.92 34.10
CA THR A 500 7.93 4.46 33.94
C THR A 500 8.09 4.07 32.47
N PHE A 501 8.56 2.84 32.24
CA PHE A 501 8.73 2.30 30.90
C PHE A 501 7.98 1.00 30.72
N LYS A 502 7.03 1.00 29.80
CA LYS A 502 6.25 -0.18 29.40
C LYS A 502 6.87 -0.80 28.15
N ALA A 503 7.81 -1.71 28.36
CA ALA A 503 8.43 -2.48 27.29
C ALA A 503 7.42 -3.43 26.63
N PHE A 504 7.41 -3.50 25.31
CA PHE A 504 6.57 -4.44 24.57
C PHE A 504 7.32 -5.28 23.53
N ALA A 505 8.59 -4.98 23.25
CA ALA A 505 9.42 -5.80 22.39
C ALA A 505 10.91 -5.72 22.75
N ILE A 506 11.63 -6.80 22.44
CA ILE A 506 13.09 -6.86 22.42
C ILE A 506 13.51 -6.73 20.96
N LEU A 507 14.20 -5.65 20.62
CA LEU A 507 14.68 -5.41 19.27
C LEU A 507 15.95 -6.21 18.98
N LYS A 508 16.89 -6.21 19.93
CA LYS A 508 18.18 -6.87 19.77
C LYS A 508 18.86 -7.12 21.12
N MET A 509 19.57 -8.24 21.21
CA MET A 509 20.47 -8.61 22.30
C MET A 509 21.89 -8.66 21.77
N VAL A 510 22.84 -8.03 22.47
CA VAL A 510 24.28 -8.05 22.13
C VAL A 510 25.03 -8.72 23.25
N GLN A 511 25.77 -9.79 22.97
CA GLN A 511 26.52 -10.56 23.95
C GLN A 511 27.91 -9.95 24.25
N ASN A 512 28.57 -10.38 25.32
CA ASN A 512 29.93 -9.92 25.70
C ASN A 512 31.00 -10.30 24.65
N ASN A 513 30.78 -11.36 23.88
CA ASN A 513 31.65 -11.76 22.77
C ASN A 513 31.37 -11.00 21.45
N GLY A 514 30.43 -10.05 21.44
CA GLY A 514 30.04 -9.27 20.26
C GLY A 514 29.01 -9.93 19.35
N VAL A 515 28.53 -11.15 19.66
CA VAL A 515 27.46 -11.80 18.90
C VAL A 515 26.13 -11.08 19.15
N GLU A 516 25.44 -10.71 18.08
CA GLU A 516 24.14 -10.04 18.12
C GLU A 516 23.03 -11.01 17.72
N ARG A 517 21.90 -10.98 18.45
CA ARG A 517 20.73 -11.82 18.19
C ARG A 517 19.46 -11.00 18.27
N LYS A 518 18.53 -11.29 17.34
CA LYS A 518 17.14 -10.81 17.41
C LYS A 518 16.27 -11.86 18.08
N TRP A 519 15.05 -11.48 18.47
CA TRP A 519 14.09 -12.42 19.00
C TRP A 519 13.60 -13.39 17.89
N GLU A 520 13.65 -14.70 18.15
CA GLU A 520 13.23 -15.74 17.19
C GLU A 520 11.90 -16.43 17.58
N GLY A 521 11.37 -16.15 18.78
CA GLY A 521 10.11 -16.72 19.28
C GLY A 521 8.87 -15.98 18.79
N THR A 522 7.72 -16.32 19.36
CA THR A 522 6.46 -15.62 19.06
C THR A 522 6.38 -14.24 19.72
N THR A 523 5.60 -13.34 19.15
CA THR A 523 5.38 -11.98 19.70
C THR A 523 4.80 -12.01 21.12
N SER A 524 3.90 -12.95 21.41
CA SER A 524 3.36 -13.16 22.76
C SER A 524 4.40 -13.61 23.78
N ALA A 525 5.28 -14.53 23.39
CA ALA A 525 6.34 -15.02 24.26
C ALA A 525 7.35 -13.90 24.57
N MET A 526 7.65 -13.05 23.58
CA MET A 526 8.47 -11.85 23.78
C MET A 526 7.81 -10.90 24.77
N TYR A 527 6.52 -10.60 24.58
CA TYR A 527 5.80 -9.65 25.41
C TYR A 527 5.71 -10.13 26.86
N ARG A 528 5.44 -11.42 27.09
CA ARG A 528 5.45 -12.05 28.44
C ARG A 528 6.80 -11.91 29.15
N LEU A 529 7.90 -11.83 28.40
CA LEU A 529 9.24 -11.67 28.97
C LEU A 529 9.53 -10.23 29.40
N VAL A 530 8.94 -9.24 28.71
CA VAL A 530 9.24 -7.82 28.94
C VAL A 530 8.14 -7.03 29.64
N SER A 531 6.92 -7.57 29.71
CA SER A 531 5.75 -6.95 30.32
C SER A 531 5.10 -7.91 31.33
N GLU A 532 4.60 -7.32 32.41
CA GLU A 532 3.75 -8.01 33.41
C GLU A 532 2.26 -7.74 33.16
N ASP A 533 1.93 -6.85 32.22
CA ASP A 533 0.55 -6.50 31.91
C ASP A 533 -0.13 -7.63 31.11
N ASP A 534 -1.45 -7.73 31.26
CA ASP A 534 -2.27 -8.71 30.56
C ASP A 534 -2.18 -8.55 29.04
N PHE A 535 -2.29 -9.67 28.34
CA PHE A 535 -2.42 -9.75 26.89
C PHE A 535 -3.13 -11.05 26.52
N ILE A 536 -3.60 -11.14 25.28
CA ILE A 536 -4.18 -12.39 24.76
C ILE A 536 -3.50 -12.83 23.48
N SER A 537 -3.36 -14.13 23.31
CA SER A 537 -3.02 -14.78 22.03
C SER A 537 -4.27 -15.47 21.49
N LEU A 538 -4.51 -15.30 20.20
CA LEU A 538 -5.69 -15.79 19.50
C LEU A 538 -5.29 -16.49 18.20
N ASP A 539 -6.01 -17.55 17.90
CA ASP A 539 -6.06 -18.14 16.56
C ASP A 539 -7.41 -17.76 15.94
N LEU A 540 -7.38 -16.95 14.88
CA LEU A 540 -8.56 -16.42 14.18
C LEU A 540 -9.39 -17.50 13.46
N ARG A 541 -8.92 -18.75 13.42
CA ARG A 541 -9.70 -19.90 12.94
C ARG A 541 -10.70 -20.40 13.98
N GLN A 542 -10.50 -20.05 15.26
CA GLN A 542 -11.39 -20.45 16.34
C GLN A 542 -12.66 -19.60 16.36
N GLU A 543 -13.83 -20.23 16.52
CA GLU A 543 -15.13 -19.55 16.51
C GLU A 543 -15.27 -18.50 17.63
N ASP A 544 -14.61 -18.71 18.76
CA ASP A 544 -14.66 -17.80 19.92
C ASP A 544 -13.61 -16.67 19.87
N ALA A 545 -12.73 -16.64 18.86
CA ALA A 545 -11.63 -15.68 18.78
C ALA A 545 -12.11 -14.22 18.81
N VAL A 546 -13.12 -13.89 18.01
CA VAL A 546 -13.71 -12.53 17.96
C VAL A 546 -14.35 -12.16 19.30
N LYS A 547 -15.04 -13.12 19.94
CA LYS A 547 -15.68 -12.90 21.25
C LYS A 547 -14.64 -12.62 22.33
N ARG A 548 -13.54 -13.36 22.34
CA ARG A 548 -12.41 -13.15 23.27
C ARG A 548 -11.70 -11.83 23.02
N ALA A 549 -11.49 -11.45 21.75
CA ALA A 549 -10.93 -10.15 21.39
C ALA A 549 -11.79 -8.99 21.91
N LYS A 550 -13.11 -9.04 21.71
CA LYS A 550 -14.06 -8.02 22.20
C LYS A 550 -14.10 -7.94 23.72
N ALA A 551 -14.09 -9.08 24.41
CA ALA A 551 -14.05 -9.13 25.87
C ALA A 551 -12.78 -8.46 26.41
N TYR A 552 -11.62 -8.79 25.82
CA TYR A 552 -10.35 -8.19 26.20
C TYR A 552 -10.30 -6.68 25.89
N PHE A 553 -10.75 -6.27 24.70
CA PHE A 553 -10.84 -4.85 24.35
C PHE A 553 -11.67 -4.07 25.36
N LYS A 554 -12.83 -4.60 25.76
CA LYS A 554 -13.68 -4.00 26.80
C LYS A 554 -12.94 -3.87 28.14
N THR A 555 -12.24 -4.91 28.60
CA THR A 555 -11.49 -4.85 29.86
C THR A 555 -10.38 -3.80 29.83
N ILE A 556 -9.58 -3.78 28.76
CA ILE A 556 -8.48 -2.82 28.61
C ILE A 556 -8.98 -1.37 28.55
N THR A 557 -10.12 -1.14 27.90
CA THR A 557 -10.62 0.22 27.65
C THR A 557 -11.52 0.74 28.76
N PHE A 558 -12.42 -0.09 29.29
CA PHE A 558 -13.38 0.32 30.32
C PHE A 558 -12.82 0.16 31.73
N ASP A 559 -12.22 -1.00 32.04
CA ASP A 559 -11.76 -1.30 33.40
C ASP A 559 -10.39 -0.65 33.67
N GLN A 560 -9.46 -0.75 32.71
CA GLN A 560 -8.09 -0.23 32.86
C GLN A 560 -7.89 1.18 32.28
N LYS A 561 -8.91 1.74 31.61
CA LYS A 561 -8.88 3.07 31.00
C LYS A 561 -7.66 3.33 30.09
N MET A 562 -7.20 2.30 29.38
CA MET A 562 -6.10 2.44 28.43
C MET A 562 -6.59 3.03 27.10
N GLU A 563 -5.69 3.61 26.30
CA GLU A 563 -6.01 4.20 24.99
C GLU A 563 -6.78 3.23 24.07
N GLY A 564 -6.45 1.95 24.15
CA GLY A 564 -7.02 0.92 23.30
C GLY A 564 -6.14 -0.32 23.29
N ILE A 565 -6.11 -0.99 22.15
CA ILE A 565 -5.30 -2.19 21.93
C ILE A 565 -4.46 -2.07 20.67
N VAL A 566 -3.41 -2.87 20.63
CA VAL A 566 -2.58 -3.10 19.45
C VAL A 566 -2.61 -4.59 19.11
N ILE A 567 -3.03 -4.90 17.89
CA ILE A 567 -3.07 -6.25 17.34
C ILE A 567 -1.78 -6.47 16.57
N LYS A 568 -1.05 -7.55 16.87
CA LYS A 568 0.22 -7.91 16.24
C LYS A 568 0.17 -9.37 15.78
N PRO A 569 0.82 -9.74 14.66
CA PRO A 569 0.96 -11.13 14.29
C PRO A 569 1.91 -11.86 15.27
N GLU A 570 1.68 -13.14 15.54
CA GLU A 570 2.60 -13.94 16.38
C GLU A 570 3.95 -14.15 15.69
N LYS A 571 3.97 -14.16 14.36
CA LYS A 571 5.17 -14.13 13.52
C LYS A 571 5.01 -13.04 12.47
N VAL A 572 5.92 -12.05 12.50
CA VAL A 572 5.87 -10.95 11.54
C VAL A 572 6.34 -11.45 10.17
N THR A 573 5.50 -11.26 9.16
CA THR A 573 5.81 -11.62 7.77
C THR A 573 5.80 -10.38 6.88
N LYS A 574 6.67 -10.37 5.87
CA LYS A 574 6.79 -9.27 4.92
C LYS A 574 5.45 -8.94 4.26
N GLY A 575 5.13 -7.66 4.10
CA GLY A 575 3.89 -7.21 3.47
C GLY A 575 2.62 -7.28 4.35
N ILE A 576 2.70 -7.78 5.59
CA ILE A 576 1.62 -7.73 6.59
C ILE A 576 1.95 -6.64 7.62
N ALA A 577 0.93 -5.94 8.11
CA ALA A 577 1.10 -4.94 9.17
C ALA A 577 1.78 -5.56 10.41
N PRO A 578 2.89 -4.98 10.90
CA PRO A 578 3.56 -5.44 12.11
C PRO A 578 2.72 -5.19 13.37
N ALA A 579 1.83 -4.20 13.29
CA ALA A 579 0.91 -3.81 14.33
C ALA A 579 -0.26 -3.04 13.72
N MET A 580 -1.45 -3.21 14.27
CA MET A 580 -2.63 -2.41 13.95
C MET A 580 -3.28 -1.94 15.25
N LYS A 581 -3.55 -0.63 15.36
CA LYS A 581 -4.16 -0.07 16.58
C LYS A 581 -5.67 0.01 16.44
N VAL A 582 -6.38 -0.25 17.53
CA VAL A 582 -7.81 -0.01 17.70
C VAL A 582 -7.98 0.80 18.97
N ARG A 583 -8.35 2.07 18.83
CA ARG A 583 -8.48 3.00 19.95
C ARG A 583 -9.91 3.04 20.45
N ASN A 584 -10.06 3.31 21.73
CA ASN A 584 -11.36 3.39 22.37
C ASN A 584 -12.07 4.72 22.06
N GLU A 585 -13.39 4.71 22.20
CA GLU A 585 -14.26 5.83 21.88
C GLU A 585 -13.98 7.09 22.73
N ASP A 586 -13.74 6.92 24.03
CA ASP A 586 -13.50 8.04 24.92
C ASP A 586 -12.16 8.71 24.55
N TYR A 587 -11.11 7.93 24.30
CA TYR A 587 -9.81 8.45 23.87
C TYR A 587 -9.89 9.26 22.57
N LEU A 588 -10.69 8.81 21.60
CA LEU A 588 -10.79 9.47 20.29
C LEU A 588 -11.35 10.90 20.37
N HIS A 589 -11.96 11.32 21.48
CA HIS A 589 -12.29 12.73 21.74
C HIS A 589 -11.04 13.62 21.74
N LEU A 590 -9.90 13.12 22.22
CA LEU A 590 -8.62 13.84 22.18
C LEU A 590 -8.14 14.07 20.74
N ILE A 591 -8.46 13.15 19.83
CA ILE A 591 -7.93 13.15 18.46
C ILE A 591 -8.86 13.88 17.48
N TYR A 592 -10.18 13.68 17.61
CA TYR A 592 -11.18 14.19 16.67
C TYR A 592 -11.99 15.38 17.21
N GLY A 593 -11.76 15.76 18.47
CA GLY A 593 -12.44 16.83 19.19
C GLY A 593 -13.57 16.32 20.09
N TYR A 594 -13.97 17.14 21.07
CA TYR A 594 -15.05 16.80 22.00
C TYR A 594 -16.38 16.50 21.29
N ASP A 595 -16.65 17.16 20.17
CA ASP A 595 -17.87 17.11 19.37
C ASP A 595 -17.89 15.96 18.35
N TYR A 596 -16.86 15.11 18.31
CA TYR A 596 -16.69 14.17 17.19
C TYR A 596 -17.79 13.11 17.06
N HIS A 597 -18.52 12.82 18.15
CA HIS A 597 -19.67 11.91 18.16
C HIS A 597 -20.97 12.51 17.64
N PHE A 598 -21.03 13.81 17.36
CA PHE A 598 -22.27 14.40 16.89
C PHE A 598 -22.56 13.94 15.46
N ASN A 599 -23.77 13.41 15.24
CA ASN A 599 -24.10 12.51 14.12
C ASN A 599 -23.55 12.97 12.76
N SER A 600 -23.80 14.22 12.37
CA SER A 600 -23.38 14.71 11.04
C SER A 600 -21.85 14.74 10.85
N LYS A 601 -21.08 14.85 11.94
CA LYS A 601 -19.61 14.81 11.95
C LYS A 601 -19.12 13.36 12.02
N TYR A 602 -19.65 12.56 12.94
CA TYR A 602 -19.23 11.17 13.12
C TYR A 602 -19.43 10.33 11.85
N GLU A 603 -20.62 10.40 11.24
CA GLU A 603 -20.91 9.65 10.01
C GLU A 603 -19.97 10.04 8.86
N LYS A 604 -19.61 11.34 8.76
CA LYS A 604 -18.63 11.81 7.77
C LYS A 604 -17.24 11.28 8.06
N LEU A 605 -16.83 11.19 9.33
CA LEU A 605 -15.55 10.62 9.72
C LEU A 605 -15.48 9.13 9.37
N VAL A 606 -16.52 8.36 9.70
CA VAL A 606 -16.62 6.93 9.38
C VAL A 606 -16.56 6.71 7.86
N ARG A 607 -17.32 7.46 7.07
CA ARG A 607 -17.34 7.29 5.60
C ARG A 607 -16.04 7.71 4.90
N ASN A 608 -15.34 8.72 5.43
CA ASN A 608 -14.18 9.31 4.76
C ASN A 608 -12.83 8.79 5.28
N LYS A 609 -12.81 7.92 6.29
CA LYS A 609 -11.56 7.37 6.84
C LYS A 609 -10.88 6.50 5.79
N LYS A 610 -9.65 6.86 5.42
CA LYS A 610 -8.83 6.13 4.43
C LYS A 610 -7.49 5.74 5.05
N ILE A 611 -7.31 4.46 5.36
CA ILE A 611 -6.10 3.97 6.04
C ILE A 611 -5.02 3.44 5.08
N LYS A 612 -5.34 3.22 3.79
CA LYS A 612 -4.46 2.51 2.83
C LYS A 612 -3.04 3.06 2.76
N GLN A 613 -2.88 4.39 2.72
CA GLN A 613 -1.56 5.02 2.67
C GLN A 613 -0.81 4.84 3.99
N LYS A 614 -1.47 5.07 5.14
CA LYS A 614 -0.89 4.88 6.47
C LYS A 614 -0.46 3.43 6.72
N LEU A 615 -1.28 2.46 6.29
CA LEU A 615 -1.00 1.04 6.35
C LEU A 615 0.24 0.66 5.54
N ARG A 616 0.34 1.14 4.30
CA ARG A 616 1.51 0.90 3.45
C ARG A 616 2.79 1.47 4.07
N THR A 617 2.72 2.71 4.57
CA THR A 617 3.85 3.39 5.22
C THR A 617 4.25 2.69 6.52
N SER A 618 3.29 2.24 7.34
CA SER A 618 3.54 1.45 8.54
C SER A 618 4.31 0.15 8.27
N ILE A 619 3.92 -0.59 7.23
CA ILE A 619 4.62 -1.82 6.80
C ILE A 619 6.04 -1.48 6.33
N ALA A 620 6.18 -0.49 5.44
CA ALA A 620 7.48 -0.13 4.87
C ALA A 620 8.47 0.38 5.93
N GLU A 621 8.04 1.26 6.84
CA GLU A 621 8.91 1.77 7.90
C GLU A 621 9.38 0.66 8.85
N TYR A 622 8.53 -0.31 9.15
CA TYR A 622 8.94 -1.47 9.94
C TYR A 622 9.97 -2.34 9.21
N GLU A 623 9.76 -2.61 7.92
CA GLU A 623 10.74 -3.34 7.10
C GLU A 623 12.09 -2.62 7.06
N TYR A 624 12.13 -1.30 6.93
CA TYR A 624 13.37 -0.54 6.98
C TYR A 624 13.99 -0.49 8.38
N GLY A 625 13.16 -0.45 9.43
CA GLY A 625 13.64 -0.58 10.82
C GLY A 625 14.31 -1.94 11.07
N GLU A 626 13.76 -3.02 10.52
CA GLU A 626 14.38 -4.35 10.53
C GLU A 626 15.69 -4.40 9.75
N GLU A 627 15.77 -3.71 8.60
CA GLU A 627 17.03 -3.56 7.85
C GLU A 627 18.10 -2.84 8.68
N MET A 628 17.73 -1.79 9.43
CA MET A 628 18.65 -1.13 10.37
C MET A 628 19.12 -2.10 11.47
N LEU A 629 18.21 -2.89 12.05
CA LEU A 629 18.54 -3.87 13.08
C LEU A 629 19.41 -5.03 12.58
N ASN A 630 19.43 -5.32 11.27
CA ASN A 630 20.34 -6.33 10.73
C ASN A 630 21.80 -5.86 10.71
N ILE A 631 22.04 -4.57 10.86
CA ILE A 631 23.39 -3.99 10.87
C ILE A 631 23.96 -4.10 12.29
N PRO A 632 25.16 -4.69 12.46
CA PRO A 632 25.79 -4.80 13.76
C PRO A 632 26.00 -3.43 14.42
N LEU A 633 25.74 -3.33 15.72
CA LEU A 633 25.87 -2.09 16.50
C LEU A 633 27.31 -1.52 16.41
N ALA A 634 28.31 -2.40 16.33
CA ALA A 634 29.71 -2.02 16.16
C ALA A 634 30.03 -1.41 14.79
N GLU A 635 29.26 -1.75 13.74
CA GLU A 635 29.47 -1.31 12.36
C GLU A 635 28.72 -0.02 12.02
N ILE A 636 27.85 0.47 12.91
CA ILE A 636 27.15 1.74 12.73
C ILE A 636 28.15 2.88 12.72
N SER A 637 28.26 3.54 11.56
CA SER A 637 29.09 4.72 11.38
C SER A 637 28.58 5.59 10.23
N PRO A 638 28.97 6.86 10.18
CA PRO A 638 28.70 7.74 9.03
C PRO A 638 29.39 7.32 7.73
N TYR A 639 30.15 6.21 7.70
CA TYR A 639 30.81 5.68 6.50
C TYR A 639 30.24 4.32 6.07
N ASN A 640 29.32 3.75 6.84
CA ASN A 640 28.67 2.49 6.49
C ASN A 640 27.53 2.77 5.50
N GLU A 641 27.76 2.44 4.23
CA GLU A 641 26.82 2.71 3.15
C GLU A 641 25.52 1.91 3.30
N SER A 642 25.57 0.66 3.74
CA SER A 642 24.36 -0.14 4.00
C SER A 642 23.49 0.44 5.10
N TYR A 643 24.12 0.99 6.15
CA TYR A 643 23.42 1.68 7.22
C TYR A 643 22.78 2.99 6.75
N LYS A 644 23.52 3.79 5.99
CA LYS A 644 22.96 5.00 5.39
C LYS A 644 21.77 4.67 4.51
N GLU A 645 21.87 3.68 3.64
CA GLU A 645 20.79 3.29 2.73
C GLU A 645 19.52 2.92 3.50
N ALA A 646 19.64 2.09 4.56
CA ALA A 646 18.51 1.73 5.40
C ALA A 646 17.85 2.95 6.07
N VAL A 647 18.65 3.86 6.65
CA VAL A 647 18.15 5.07 7.30
C VAL A 647 17.54 6.05 6.28
N MET A 648 18.16 6.24 5.12
CA MET A 648 17.66 7.13 4.06
C MET A 648 16.30 6.66 3.55
N ASN A 649 16.15 5.35 3.29
CA ASN A 649 14.89 4.77 2.86
C ASN A 649 13.78 4.96 3.93
N LEU A 650 14.13 4.77 5.21
CA LEU A 650 13.19 5.00 6.31
C LEU A 650 12.78 6.48 6.41
N LEU A 651 13.74 7.41 6.36
CA LEU A 651 13.46 8.85 6.45
C LEU A 651 12.62 9.33 5.26
N PHE A 652 12.92 8.86 4.06
CA PHE A 652 12.13 9.18 2.87
C PHE A 652 10.69 8.68 2.95
N GLU A 653 10.47 7.47 3.47
CA GLU A 653 9.12 6.97 3.69
C GLU A 653 8.41 7.76 4.80
N LYS A 654 9.12 8.15 5.86
CA LYS A 654 8.60 8.95 6.97
C LYS A 654 8.17 10.36 6.54
N THR A 655 8.84 10.96 5.56
CA THR A 655 8.43 12.27 5.01
C THR A 655 7.06 12.20 4.35
N LYS A 656 6.67 11.05 3.79
CA LYS A 656 5.31 10.85 3.25
C LYS A 656 4.24 10.83 4.33
N GLU A 657 4.58 10.64 5.61
CA GLU A 657 3.60 10.76 6.70
C GLU A 657 3.00 12.17 6.79
N THR A 658 3.72 13.22 6.34
CA THR A 658 3.25 14.61 6.39
C THR A 658 2.04 14.88 5.49
N GLU A 659 1.85 14.07 4.45
CA GLU A 659 0.71 14.15 3.52
C GLU A 659 -0.49 13.31 3.99
N ILE A 660 -0.31 12.49 5.04
CA ILE A 660 -1.33 11.59 5.56
C ILE A 660 -2.10 12.29 6.69
N ASP A 661 -3.38 11.95 6.84
CA ASP A 661 -4.20 12.43 7.95
C ASP A 661 -3.52 12.14 9.31
N PRO A 662 -3.16 13.18 10.09
CA PRO A 662 -2.40 13.02 11.34
C PRO A 662 -3.22 12.35 12.45
N ARG A 663 -4.54 12.24 12.27
CA ARG A 663 -5.43 11.58 13.23
C ARG A 663 -5.35 10.05 13.14
N LEU A 664 -4.75 9.51 12.07
CA LEU A 664 -4.67 8.08 11.80
C LEU A 664 -3.71 7.33 12.70
#